data_AF-A0A1U8BCB3-F1
#
_entry.id   AF-A0A1U8BCB3-F1
#
_cell.length_a   1.000
_cell.length_b   1.000
_cell.length_c   1.000
_cell.angle_alpha   90.00
_cell.angle_beta   90.00
_cell.angle_gamma   90.00
#
_symmetry.space_group_name_H-M   'P 1'
#
loop_
_entity.id
_entity.type
_entity.pdbx_description
1 polymer ?
#
loop_
_entity_poly.entity_id
_entity_poly.type
_entity_poly.pdbx_seq_one_letter_code
_entity_poly.pdbx_strand_id
1 'polypeptide(L)'
;MPASASTNRPADLIGRLKSSEGEAKLKALREVKNQIIGNRTKKLSYIKLGAVPIVVDILASADDSDASLLVQSAAAIGSFACGVDVGVKAVLESGAFPHLIRILSNPDEKVVDAGARSLRMIFQSKLAPKYDFLEEKKLEFLLSLLNSENENVTGLGASIITHSCETSAEQKVLCNVGVLCRLVSLLEGSLNQRDASLDSLATILKNNSDVISKFVGLENGRALSAITELTKDRCPRTRLLACMCLIVIGNTSPCYLQGVGIKTKLISILVELLEDPGQVGEEAPFAFASLIADKEDVQKLAFEIDAVDKLCNLLHKGSVQVKRFQGILLALAEQCSKLENCRSRFLSLQVLNMVTDALNHESVDVRAVACLCIRNVSRSLKNLSAGRFMNEKIVTPLLQLLHDPSTSIQVAALSAISNIVIDFTGHKSVFIQSGGVKQLVQLSKSMDSTLRFNAVWALRNLMFHAENIYKEVILLELTTSTLASLICDPEPFIQEQSLALVCNLVDGGINSIRHVFIEDGNIINAIGRQLRTCSRSEVCIQGMYVLSNIASGNEFHKETVMHQLFPPQAGEDTQSFMMKFLQSNDGQLRTAAIWCIINLTYPDNPGASSRVVKLRSAGIISQIKSMVNDPCLDAKFRVRTVLEQCQLLPAA
;
A
#
# COMPACT_ATOMS: atom_id res chain seq x y z
N MET A 1 -33.12 52.89 20.15
CA MET A 1 -32.78 51.67 19.38
C MET A 1 -31.93 52.10 18.19
N PRO A 2 -30.68 51.65 18.03
CA PRO A 2 -29.84 52.14 16.94
C PRO A 2 -30.07 51.34 15.65
N ALA A 3 -30.25 52.05 14.55
CA ALA A 3 -30.58 51.56 13.20
C ALA A 3 -29.39 50.93 12.43
N SER A 4 -28.32 50.51 13.11
CA SER A 4 -27.09 49.99 12.47
C SER A 4 -27.06 48.47 12.29
N ALA A 5 -28.03 47.73 12.83
CA ALA A 5 -28.04 46.26 12.77
C ALA A 5 -28.73 45.69 11.51
N SER A 6 -29.47 46.50 10.73
CA SER A 6 -30.22 46.02 9.56
C SER A 6 -29.38 45.89 8.29
N THR A 7 -28.21 46.53 8.19
CA THR A 7 -27.45 46.68 6.93
C THR A 7 -26.42 45.58 6.64
N ASN A 8 -26.32 44.55 7.49
CA ASN A 8 -25.27 43.52 7.42
C ASN A 8 -25.81 42.10 7.16
N ARG A 9 -27.07 41.95 6.72
CA ARG A 9 -27.58 40.61 6.35
C ARG A 9 -26.91 40.14 5.06
N PRO A 10 -26.64 38.83 4.89
CA PRO A 10 -26.02 38.29 3.69
C PRO A 10 -26.73 38.67 2.38
N ALA A 11 -28.07 38.71 2.39
CA ALA A 11 -28.86 39.10 1.23
C ALA A 11 -28.65 40.56 0.81
N ASP A 12 -28.56 41.48 1.78
CA ASP A 12 -28.36 42.91 1.53
C ASP A 12 -26.95 43.17 0.96
N LEU A 13 -25.96 42.43 1.45
CA LEU A 13 -24.59 42.50 0.94
C LEU A 13 -24.48 41.98 -0.49
N ILE A 14 -25.23 40.93 -0.85
CA ILE A 14 -25.30 40.44 -2.24
C ILE A 14 -25.96 41.47 -3.16
N GLY A 15 -27.01 42.16 -2.69
CA GLY A 15 -27.61 43.27 -3.44
C GLY A 15 -26.59 44.38 -3.71
N ARG A 16 -25.77 44.74 -2.71
CA ARG A 16 -24.73 45.78 -2.84
C ARG A 16 -23.56 45.36 -3.72
N LEU A 17 -23.22 44.07 -3.80
CA LEU A 17 -22.23 43.56 -4.76
C LEU A 17 -22.69 43.77 -6.22
N LYS A 18 -24.00 43.80 -6.47
CA LYS A 18 -24.58 44.06 -7.79
C LYS A 18 -24.78 45.55 -8.11
N SER A 19 -24.44 46.46 -7.20
CA SER A 19 -24.57 47.91 -7.41
C SER A 19 -23.76 48.36 -8.63
N SER A 20 -24.20 49.39 -9.37
CA SER A 20 -23.39 50.04 -10.41
C SER A 20 -22.28 50.94 -9.84
N GLU A 21 -22.35 51.30 -8.56
CA GLU A 21 -21.39 52.19 -7.89
C GLU A 21 -20.15 51.43 -7.38
N GLY A 22 -18.95 51.82 -7.83
CA GLY A 22 -17.68 51.19 -7.47
C GLY A 22 -17.39 51.18 -5.95
N GLU A 23 -17.64 52.29 -5.26
CA GLU A 23 -17.42 52.40 -3.81
C GLU A 23 -18.36 51.48 -3.02
N ALA A 24 -19.62 51.34 -3.46
CA ALA A 24 -20.58 50.44 -2.86
C ALA A 24 -20.16 48.96 -3.01
N LYS A 25 -19.68 48.58 -4.21
CA LYS A 25 -19.11 47.25 -4.48
C LYS A 25 -17.90 46.98 -3.59
N LEU A 26 -16.95 47.91 -3.54
CA LEU A 26 -15.71 47.77 -2.76
C LEU A 26 -16.00 47.54 -1.27
N LYS A 27 -16.91 48.34 -0.69
CA LYS A 27 -17.33 48.19 0.71
C LYS A 27 -18.05 46.85 0.95
N ALA A 28 -18.86 46.39 0.00
CA ALA A 28 -19.54 45.11 0.08
C ALA A 28 -18.56 43.92 0.02
N LEU A 29 -17.57 43.94 -0.90
CA LEU A 29 -16.52 42.93 -0.99
C LEU A 29 -15.74 42.79 0.31
N ARG A 30 -15.33 43.92 0.89
CA ARG A 30 -14.59 43.95 2.15
C ARG A 30 -15.40 43.31 3.28
N GLU A 31 -16.68 43.64 3.37
CA GLU A 31 -17.58 43.11 4.39
C GLU A 31 -17.84 41.60 4.20
N VAL A 32 -18.13 41.15 2.98
CA VAL A 32 -18.31 39.72 2.68
C VAL A 32 -17.07 38.94 3.06
N LYS A 33 -15.88 39.37 2.62
CA LYS A 33 -14.59 38.77 2.98
C LYS A 33 -14.43 38.66 4.50
N ASN A 34 -14.62 39.76 5.22
CA ASN A 34 -14.47 39.79 6.68
C ASN A 34 -15.45 38.85 7.40
N GLN A 35 -16.66 38.67 6.87
CA GLN A 35 -17.64 37.76 7.44
C GLN A 35 -17.32 36.28 7.20
N ILE A 36 -16.62 35.95 6.11
CA ILE A 36 -16.36 34.55 5.74
C ILE A 36 -14.98 34.04 6.19
N ILE A 37 -14.01 34.93 6.46
CA ILE A 37 -12.69 34.54 6.96
C ILE A 37 -12.85 33.70 8.24
N GLY A 38 -12.23 32.53 8.26
CA GLY A 38 -12.27 31.60 9.39
C GLY A 38 -13.65 30.99 9.71
N ASN A 39 -14.72 31.32 8.98
CA ASN A 39 -16.08 30.91 9.30
C ASN A 39 -16.71 30.03 8.22
N ARG A 40 -16.61 28.70 8.40
CA ARG A 40 -17.13 27.70 7.44
C ARG A 40 -18.63 27.85 7.17
N THR A 41 -19.44 28.08 8.20
CA THR A 41 -20.91 28.19 8.06
C THR A 41 -21.29 29.40 7.21
N LYS A 42 -20.67 30.56 7.46
CA LYS A 42 -20.90 31.76 6.67
C LYS A 42 -20.41 31.60 5.23
N LYS A 43 -19.23 31.01 5.00
CA LYS A 43 -18.74 30.67 3.64
C LYS A 43 -19.81 29.91 2.87
N LEU A 44 -20.31 28.81 3.42
CA LEU A 44 -21.31 27.97 2.78
C LEU A 44 -22.63 28.70 2.53
N SER A 45 -23.05 29.58 3.44
CA SER A 45 -24.25 30.40 3.26
C SER A 45 -24.11 31.37 2.08
N TYR A 46 -23.02 32.14 2.01
CA TYR A 46 -22.77 33.06 0.89
C TYR A 46 -22.59 32.33 -0.45
N ILE A 47 -21.96 31.15 -0.45
CA ILE A 47 -21.86 30.30 -1.65
C ILE A 47 -23.27 29.93 -2.14
N LYS A 48 -24.15 29.44 -1.25
CA LYS A 48 -25.53 29.07 -1.60
C LYS A 48 -26.37 30.24 -2.12
N LEU A 49 -26.10 31.45 -1.62
CA LEU A 49 -26.78 32.65 -2.07
C LEU A 49 -26.21 33.22 -3.40
N GLY A 50 -25.23 32.55 -4.01
CA GLY A 50 -24.68 32.95 -5.30
C GLY A 50 -23.70 34.12 -5.23
N ALA A 51 -23.03 34.33 -4.09
CA ALA A 51 -22.05 35.40 -3.96
C ALA A 51 -20.80 35.18 -4.83
N VAL A 52 -20.36 33.92 -5.02
CA VAL A 52 -19.11 33.61 -5.72
C VAL A 52 -19.11 34.08 -7.18
N PRO A 53 -20.10 33.74 -8.04
CA PRO A 53 -20.16 34.24 -9.41
C PRO A 53 -20.11 35.78 -9.49
N ILE A 54 -20.83 36.47 -8.60
CA ILE A 54 -20.86 37.94 -8.58
C ILE A 54 -19.49 38.52 -8.27
N VAL A 55 -18.77 37.96 -7.29
CA VAL A 55 -17.41 38.42 -6.95
C VAL A 55 -16.44 38.16 -8.11
N VAL A 56 -16.60 37.04 -8.82
CA VAL A 56 -15.78 36.72 -10.00
C VAL A 56 -16.10 37.67 -11.16
N ASP A 57 -17.36 37.98 -11.41
CA ASP A 57 -17.77 38.95 -12.42
C ASP A 57 -17.20 40.35 -12.12
N ILE A 58 -17.14 40.75 -10.84
CA ILE A 58 -16.49 42.00 -10.44
C ILE A 58 -14.99 41.96 -10.77
N LEU A 59 -14.29 40.85 -10.47
CA LEU A 59 -12.87 40.70 -10.81
C LEU A 59 -12.64 40.72 -12.34
N ALA A 60 -13.54 40.10 -13.10
CA ALA A 60 -13.46 40.00 -14.55
C ALA A 60 -13.70 41.35 -15.24
N SER A 61 -14.63 42.15 -14.71
CA SER A 61 -15.04 43.45 -15.28
C SER A 61 -14.24 44.64 -14.77
N ALA A 62 -13.47 44.48 -13.68
CA ALA A 62 -12.63 45.54 -13.14
C ALA A 62 -11.50 45.91 -14.11
N ASP A 63 -11.28 47.22 -14.28
CA ASP A 63 -10.15 47.79 -15.01
C ASP A 63 -8.84 47.46 -14.28
N ASP A 64 -7.76 47.25 -15.02
CA ASP A 64 -6.44 46.92 -14.46
C ASP A 64 -5.89 48.06 -13.59
N SER A 65 -6.39 49.29 -13.74
CA SER A 65 -6.08 50.44 -12.89
C SER A 65 -6.85 50.49 -11.57
N ASP A 66 -7.95 49.74 -11.41
CA ASP A 66 -8.74 49.71 -10.17
C ASP A 66 -8.18 48.71 -9.15
N ALA A 67 -6.99 49.02 -8.65
CA ALA A 67 -6.25 48.14 -7.74
C ALA A 67 -7.06 47.78 -6.48
N SER A 68 -7.86 48.69 -5.95
CA SER A 68 -8.65 48.44 -4.74
C SER A 68 -9.72 47.38 -4.97
N LEU A 69 -10.44 47.47 -6.10
CA LEU A 69 -11.49 46.52 -6.45
C LEU A 69 -10.90 45.15 -6.78
N LEU A 70 -9.81 45.10 -7.53
CA LEU A 70 -9.09 43.86 -7.86
C LEU A 70 -8.60 43.14 -6.60
N VAL A 71 -7.93 43.87 -5.70
CA VAL A 71 -7.41 43.32 -4.42
C VAL A 71 -8.53 42.73 -3.57
N GLN A 72 -9.63 43.45 -3.37
CA GLN A 72 -10.72 42.94 -2.52
C GLN A 72 -11.46 41.77 -3.18
N SER A 73 -11.61 41.77 -4.50
CA SER A 73 -12.25 40.67 -5.24
C SER A 73 -11.41 39.41 -5.16
N ALA A 74 -10.11 39.50 -5.47
CA ALA A 74 -9.19 38.37 -5.36
C ALA A 74 -9.12 37.83 -3.92
N ALA A 75 -9.05 38.70 -2.92
CA ALA A 75 -9.02 38.29 -1.50
C ALA A 75 -10.33 37.61 -1.05
N ALA A 76 -11.49 38.08 -1.54
CA ALA A 76 -12.78 37.44 -1.28
C ALA A 76 -12.84 36.04 -1.92
N ILE A 77 -12.40 35.90 -3.17
CA ILE A 77 -12.31 34.61 -3.87
C ILE A 77 -11.43 33.62 -3.09
N GLY A 78 -10.22 34.04 -2.69
CA GLY A 78 -9.32 33.21 -1.89
C GLY A 78 -9.93 32.80 -0.55
N SER A 79 -10.70 33.69 0.08
CA SER A 79 -11.41 33.41 1.33
C SER A 79 -12.52 32.37 1.16
N PHE A 80 -13.23 32.37 0.02
CA PHE A 80 -14.19 31.32 -0.33
C PHE A 80 -13.52 29.97 -0.55
N ALA A 81 -12.38 29.95 -1.26
CA ALA A 81 -11.61 28.74 -1.56
C ALA A 81 -10.94 28.11 -0.32
N CYS A 82 -10.45 28.94 0.61
CA CYS A 82 -9.62 28.49 1.73
C CYS A 82 -10.31 27.44 2.63
N GLY A 83 -9.74 26.23 2.65
CA GLY A 83 -10.11 25.14 3.56
C GLY A 83 -11.50 24.52 3.35
N VAL A 84 -12.16 24.77 2.20
CA VAL A 84 -13.49 24.23 1.89
C VAL A 84 -13.58 23.85 0.42
N ASP A 85 -13.58 22.54 0.11
CA ASP A 85 -13.64 22.04 -1.28
C ASP A 85 -14.87 22.53 -2.05
N VAL A 86 -16.02 22.67 -1.39
CA VAL A 86 -17.23 23.25 -2.00
C VAL A 86 -16.98 24.71 -2.46
N GLY A 87 -16.18 25.46 -1.70
CA GLY A 87 -15.78 26.82 -2.05
C GLY A 87 -14.83 26.84 -3.23
N VAL A 88 -13.82 25.96 -3.25
CA VAL A 88 -12.89 25.81 -4.40
C VAL A 88 -13.68 25.46 -5.66
N LYS A 89 -14.59 24.48 -5.57
CA LYS A 89 -15.45 24.08 -6.68
C LYS A 89 -16.26 25.27 -7.23
N ALA A 90 -16.95 26.00 -6.36
CA ALA A 90 -17.74 27.15 -6.78
C ALA A 90 -16.91 28.25 -7.45
N VAL A 91 -15.69 28.51 -6.94
CA VAL A 91 -14.75 29.49 -7.50
C VAL A 91 -14.28 29.07 -8.90
N LEU A 92 -13.95 27.79 -9.09
CA LEU A 92 -13.52 27.27 -10.39
C LEU A 92 -14.67 27.24 -11.41
N GLU A 93 -15.85 26.78 -11.02
CA GLU A 93 -17.05 26.74 -11.89
C GLU A 93 -17.52 28.14 -12.31
N SER A 94 -17.26 29.16 -11.48
CA SER A 94 -17.55 30.56 -11.81
C SER A 94 -16.51 31.19 -12.76
N GLY A 95 -15.47 30.46 -13.16
CA GLY A 95 -14.45 30.98 -14.08
C GLY A 95 -13.39 31.88 -13.43
N ALA A 96 -13.16 31.80 -12.11
CA ALA A 96 -12.22 32.70 -11.43
C ALA A 96 -10.76 32.51 -11.85
N PHE A 97 -10.37 31.27 -12.22
CA PHE A 97 -8.97 30.88 -12.37
C PHE A 97 -8.22 31.69 -13.44
N PRO A 98 -8.72 31.84 -14.70
CA PRO A 98 -8.04 32.67 -15.70
C PRO A 98 -7.90 34.13 -15.28
N HIS A 99 -8.90 34.69 -14.60
CA HIS A 99 -8.87 36.08 -14.12
C HIS A 99 -7.84 36.28 -13.00
N LEU A 100 -7.70 35.31 -12.09
CA LEU A 100 -6.68 35.33 -11.05
C LEU A 100 -5.26 35.20 -11.63
N ILE A 101 -5.07 34.41 -12.69
CA ILE A 101 -3.79 34.33 -13.40
C ILE A 101 -3.47 35.65 -14.11
N ARG A 102 -4.45 36.25 -14.80
CA ARG A 102 -4.30 37.55 -15.49
C ARG A 102 -3.74 38.63 -14.56
N ILE A 103 -4.28 38.76 -13.35
CA ILE A 103 -3.89 39.84 -12.43
C ILE A 103 -2.47 39.66 -11.84
N LEU A 104 -1.81 38.52 -12.07
CA LEU A 104 -0.41 38.33 -11.67
C LEU A 104 0.57 39.15 -12.53
N SER A 105 0.13 39.62 -13.70
CA SER A 105 0.89 40.52 -14.58
C SER A 105 0.52 41.99 -14.40
N ASN A 106 -0.27 42.33 -13.36
CA ASN A 106 -0.67 43.71 -13.09
C ASN A 106 0.51 44.55 -12.56
N PRO A 107 0.63 45.84 -12.92
CA PRO A 107 1.72 46.70 -12.44
C PRO A 107 1.64 47.03 -10.94
N ASP A 108 0.48 46.91 -10.30
CA ASP A 108 0.32 47.13 -8.85
C ASP A 108 0.67 45.85 -8.07
N GLU A 109 1.74 45.90 -7.28
CA GLU A 109 2.21 44.78 -6.47
C GLU A 109 1.16 44.24 -5.49
N LYS A 110 0.24 45.07 -4.99
CA LYS A 110 -0.82 44.63 -4.08
C LYS A 110 -1.85 43.77 -4.81
N VAL A 111 -2.12 44.08 -6.08
CA VAL A 111 -3.00 43.29 -6.94
C VAL A 111 -2.38 41.92 -7.19
N VAL A 112 -1.10 41.90 -7.58
CA VAL A 112 -0.34 40.66 -7.79
C VAL A 112 -0.31 39.81 -6.52
N ASP A 113 -0.02 40.42 -5.37
CA ASP A 113 -0.02 39.77 -4.06
C ASP A 113 -1.37 39.12 -3.72
N ALA A 114 -2.48 39.85 -3.94
CA ALA A 114 -3.82 39.34 -3.67
C ALA A 114 -4.20 38.19 -4.61
N GLY A 115 -3.82 38.27 -5.89
CA GLY A 115 -3.99 37.19 -6.86
C GLY A 115 -3.23 35.93 -6.46
N ALA A 116 -1.95 36.08 -6.10
CA ALA A 116 -1.09 34.97 -5.72
C ALA A 116 -1.58 34.27 -4.45
N ARG A 117 -1.98 35.03 -3.42
CA ARG A 117 -2.59 34.48 -2.21
C ARG A 117 -3.87 33.72 -2.50
N SER A 118 -4.74 34.26 -3.36
CA SER A 118 -6.00 33.62 -3.73
C SER A 118 -5.76 32.27 -4.44
N LEU A 119 -4.86 32.25 -5.42
CA LEU A 119 -4.48 31.03 -6.13
C LEU A 119 -3.86 30.00 -5.17
N ARG A 120 -3.00 30.41 -4.23
CA ARG A 120 -2.46 29.50 -3.20
C ARG A 120 -3.56 28.82 -2.39
N MET A 121 -4.63 29.53 -2.03
CA MET A 121 -5.77 28.93 -1.34
C MET A 121 -6.52 27.92 -2.19
N ILE A 122 -6.59 28.12 -3.52
CA ILE A 122 -7.16 27.16 -4.46
C ILE A 122 -6.29 25.90 -4.52
N PHE A 123 -4.97 26.06 -4.69
CA PHE A 123 -4.00 24.96 -4.79
C PHE A 123 -3.82 24.10 -3.52
N GLN A 124 -4.45 24.48 -2.39
CA GLN A 124 -4.55 23.60 -1.21
C GLN A 124 -5.54 22.45 -1.40
N SER A 125 -6.46 22.55 -2.35
CA SER A 125 -7.49 21.55 -2.62
C SER A 125 -7.09 20.64 -3.79
N LYS A 126 -7.45 19.36 -3.68
CA LYS A 126 -7.31 18.38 -4.76
C LYS A 126 -8.11 18.77 -6.02
N LEU A 127 -9.08 19.67 -5.90
CA LEU A 127 -9.89 20.17 -7.03
C LEU A 127 -9.18 21.24 -7.86
N ALA A 128 -8.02 21.75 -7.42
CA ALA A 128 -7.27 22.73 -8.19
C ALA A 128 -6.84 22.17 -9.57
N PRO A 129 -6.83 23.01 -10.63
CA PRO A 129 -6.40 22.58 -11.95
C PRO A 129 -4.99 21.99 -11.95
N LYS A 130 -4.78 20.91 -12.70
CA LYS A 130 -3.45 20.35 -12.93
C LYS A 130 -2.64 21.27 -13.84
N TYR A 131 -1.37 21.44 -13.48
CA TYR A 131 -0.43 22.24 -14.22
C TYR A 131 0.44 21.34 -15.11
N ASP A 132 0.52 21.67 -16.40
CA ASP A 132 1.36 20.94 -17.35
C ASP A 132 2.76 21.55 -17.39
N PHE A 133 3.75 20.82 -16.86
CA PHE A 133 5.14 21.25 -16.82
C PHE A 133 5.91 20.98 -18.12
N LEU A 134 5.33 20.22 -19.05
CA LEU A 134 5.97 19.87 -20.32
C LEU A 134 5.74 20.93 -21.39
N GLU A 135 4.74 21.80 -21.21
CA GLU A 135 4.50 22.94 -22.08
C GLU A 135 5.46 24.10 -21.75
N GLU A 136 6.28 24.49 -22.73
CA GLU A 136 7.35 25.48 -22.58
C GLU A 136 6.88 26.82 -22.01
N LYS A 137 5.79 27.39 -22.55
CA LYS A 137 5.24 28.68 -22.07
C LYS A 137 4.76 28.61 -20.62
N LYS A 138 4.17 27.48 -20.21
CA LYS A 138 3.76 27.27 -18.83
C LYS A 138 4.97 27.09 -17.92
N LEU A 139 6.03 26.45 -18.40
CA LEU A 139 7.26 26.32 -17.64
C LEU A 139 7.95 27.68 -17.45
N GLU A 140 8.00 28.52 -18.48
CA GLU A 140 8.49 29.90 -18.39
C GLU A 140 7.69 30.72 -17.38
N PHE A 141 6.35 30.61 -17.40
CA PHE A 141 5.50 31.28 -16.42
C PHE A 141 5.77 30.80 -14.99
N LEU A 142 5.94 29.50 -14.78
CA LEU A 142 6.30 28.95 -13.47
C LEU A 142 7.63 29.52 -12.97
N LEU A 143 8.63 29.61 -13.84
CA LEU A 143 9.93 30.20 -13.50
C LEU A 143 9.80 31.70 -13.17
N SER A 144 8.95 32.45 -13.88
CA SER A 144 8.69 33.85 -13.53
C SER A 144 8.07 33.99 -12.14
N LEU A 145 7.18 33.06 -11.75
CA LEU A 145 6.61 33.05 -10.39
C LEU A 145 7.68 32.79 -9.33
N LEU A 146 8.53 31.78 -9.55
CA LEU A 146 9.58 31.41 -8.59
C LEU A 146 10.67 32.49 -8.47
N ASN A 147 10.96 33.23 -9.54
CA ASN A 147 11.96 34.30 -9.56
C ASN A 147 11.44 35.67 -9.10
N SER A 148 10.16 35.78 -8.79
CA SER A 148 9.56 37.00 -8.22
C SER A 148 10.20 37.39 -6.87
N GLU A 149 10.23 38.69 -6.58
CA GLU A 149 10.59 39.23 -5.26
C GLU A 149 9.43 39.12 -4.26
N ASN A 150 8.18 39.04 -4.76
CA ASN A 150 6.99 38.90 -3.92
C ASN A 150 6.87 37.47 -3.35
N GLU A 151 6.80 37.36 -2.02
CA GLU A 151 6.76 36.08 -1.30
C GLU A 151 5.53 35.22 -1.61
N ASN A 152 4.38 35.84 -1.87
CA ASN A 152 3.16 35.10 -2.18
C ASN A 152 3.19 34.55 -3.59
N VAL A 153 3.87 35.24 -4.51
CA VAL A 153 4.10 34.79 -5.88
C VAL A 153 5.07 33.61 -5.90
N THR A 154 6.19 33.67 -5.18
CA THR A 154 7.10 32.52 -5.10
C THR A 154 6.44 31.33 -4.40
N GLY A 155 5.68 31.60 -3.33
CA GLY A 155 4.87 30.59 -2.65
C GLY A 155 3.82 29.94 -3.55
N LEU A 156 3.23 30.69 -4.49
CA LEU A 156 2.31 30.15 -5.50
C LEU A 156 3.04 29.18 -6.44
N GLY A 157 4.20 29.57 -6.97
CA GLY A 157 5.00 28.70 -7.83
C GLY A 157 5.34 27.37 -7.14
N ALA A 158 5.75 27.42 -5.88
CA ALA A 158 6.00 26.22 -5.08
C ALA A 158 4.73 25.36 -4.86
N SER A 159 3.58 25.98 -4.55
CA SER A 159 2.31 25.26 -4.39
C SER A 159 1.81 24.60 -5.69
N ILE A 160 2.02 25.23 -6.84
CA ILE A 160 1.69 24.65 -8.15
C ILE A 160 2.48 23.33 -8.36
N ILE A 161 3.77 23.35 -8.02
CA ILE A 161 4.64 22.17 -8.11
C ILE A 161 4.16 21.07 -7.18
N THR A 162 3.94 21.37 -5.89
CA THR A 162 3.49 20.39 -4.88
C THR A 162 2.18 19.72 -5.30
N HIS A 163 1.25 20.48 -5.90
CA HIS A 163 -0.05 19.96 -6.33
C HIS A 163 -0.01 19.15 -7.63
N SER A 164 0.82 19.57 -8.59
CA SER A 164 0.70 19.07 -9.97
C SER A 164 1.80 18.09 -10.38
N CYS A 165 2.96 18.08 -9.73
CA CYS A 165 4.10 17.23 -10.12
C CYS A 165 3.88 15.79 -9.66
N GLU A 166 3.71 14.87 -10.61
CA GLU A 166 3.37 13.46 -10.32
C GLU A 166 4.32 12.46 -10.98
N THR A 167 4.94 12.83 -12.10
CA THR A 167 5.70 11.90 -12.95
C THR A 167 7.21 12.17 -12.91
N SER A 168 7.99 11.11 -13.18
CA SER A 168 9.45 11.23 -13.29
C SER A 168 9.90 12.19 -14.40
N ALA A 169 9.12 12.30 -15.48
CA ALA A 169 9.39 13.22 -16.58
C ALA A 169 9.27 14.69 -16.13
N GLU A 170 8.18 15.05 -15.44
CA GLU A 170 7.97 16.40 -14.91
C GLU A 170 9.06 16.77 -13.90
N GLN A 171 9.41 15.86 -12.98
CA GLN A 171 10.49 16.05 -12.02
C GLN A 171 11.84 16.35 -12.71
N LYS A 172 12.15 15.63 -13.80
CA LYS A 172 13.36 15.84 -14.61
C LYS A 172 13.34 17.20 -15.32
N VAL A 173 12.20 17.59 -15.89
CA VAL A 173 12.05 18.89 -16.55
C VAL A 173 12.25 20.03 -15.55
N LEU A 174 11.55 20.00 -14.41
CA LEU A 174 11.70 20.98 -13.33
C LEU A 174 13.16 21.07 -12.84
N CYS A 175 13.82 19.93 -12.68
CA CYS A 175 15.22 19.87 -12.30
C CYS A 175 16.14 20.53 -13.35
N ASN A 176 15.92 20.27 -14.64
CA ASN A 176 16.78 20.75 -15.72
C ASN A 176 16.71 22.28 -15.90
N VAL A 177 15.54 22.87 -15.64
CA VAL A 177 15.36 24.33 -15.75
C VAL A 177 15.75 25.10 -14.47
N GLY A 178 16.39 24.45 -13.51
CA GLY A 178 16.96 25.11 -12.33
C GLY A 178 15.98 25.38 -11.18
N VAL A 179 14.78 24.78 -11.18
CA VAL A 179 13.80 24.94 -10.09
C VAL A 179 14.38 24.53 -8.75
N LEU A 180 15.16 23.44 -8.69
CA LEU A 180 15.79 22.99 -7.45
C LEU A 180 16.70 24.06 -6.84
N CYS A 181 17.56 24.69 -7.65
CA CYS A 181 18.45 25.77 -7.19
C CYS A 181 17.62 26.93 -6.62
N ARG A 182 16.54 27.30 -7.31
CA ARG A 182 15.68 28.39 -6.86
C ARG A 182 14.97 28.06 -5.54
N LEU A 183 14.40 26.86 -5.40
CA LEU A 183 13.75 26.43 -4.15
C LEU A 183 14.74 26.36 -2.98
N VAL A 184 15.99 25.93 -3.21
CA VAL A 184 17.04 25.95 -2.19
C VAL A 184 17.33 27.38 -1.73
N SER A 185 17.45 28.34 -2.65
CA SER A 185 17.66 29.76 -2.27
C SER A 185 16.50 30.34 -1.44
N LEU A 186 15.27 29.87 -1.67
CA LEU A 186 14.09 30.34 -0.94
C LEU A 186 13.97 29.74 0.48
N LEU A 187 14.81 28.77 0.84
CA LEU A 187 14.84 28.22 2.21
C LEU A 187 15.31 29.27 3.23
N GLU A 188 16.15 30.22 2.82
CA GLU A 188 16.61 31.34 3.67
C GLU A 188 15.57 32.46 3.79
N GLY A 189 14.47 32.39 3.03
CA GLY A 189 13.41 33.38 3.00
C GLY A 189 12.46 33.34 4.20
N SER A 190 11.27 33.92 4.02
CA SER A 190 10.22 33.94 5.04
C SER A 190 9.73 32.53 5.37
N LEU A 191 9.08 32.37 6.53
CA LEU A 191 8.54 31.06 6.96
C LEU A 191 7.61 30.45 5.90
N ASN A 192 6.78 31.27 5.25
CA ASN A 192 5.88 30.83 4.19
C ASN A 192 6.63 30.33 2.96
N GLN A 193 7.69 31.05 2.53
CA GLN A 193 8.50 30.66 1.38
C GLN A 193 9.29 29.39 1.68
N ARG A 194 9.87 29.28 2.87
CA ARG A 194 10.64 28.12 3.32
C ARG A 194 9.78 26.87 3.35
N ASP A 195 8.63 26.91 4.02
CA ASP A 195 7.74 25.75 4.14
C ASP A 195 7.20 25.32 2.78
N ALA A 196 6.75 26.28 1.94
CA ALA A 196 6.31 25.95 0.59
C ALA A 196 7.43 25.33 -0.26
N SER A 197 8.67 25.83 -0.12
CA SER A 197 9.82 25.31 -0.84
C SER A 197 10.21 23.91 -0.39
N LEU A 198 10.18 23.61 0.92
CA LEU A 198 10.42 22.27 1.43
C LEU A 198 9.38 21.27 0.92
N ASP A 199 8.10 21.63 0.92
CA ASP A 199 7.02 20.76 0.43
C ASP A 199 7.17 20.47 -1.09
N SER A 200 7.53 21.51 -1.84
CA SER A 200 7.83 21.42 -3.28
C SER A 200 9.06 20.53 -3.54
N LEU A 201 10.13 20.69 -2.76
CA LEU A 201 11.33 19.85 -2.83
C LEU A 201 11.01 18.38 -2.53
N ALA A 202 10.25 18.10 -1.46
CA ALA A 202 9.83 16.73 -1.14
C ALA A 202 9.05 16.08 -2.30
N THR A 203 8.24 16.86 -3.01
CA THR A 203 7.49 16.41 -4.19
C THR A 203 8.40 16.11 -5.38
N ILE A 204 9.31 17.03 -5.72
CA ILE A 204 10.23 16.86 -6.86
C ILE A 204 11.20 15.68 -6.65
N LEU A 205 11.65 15.46 -5.40
CA LEU A 205 12.63 14.42 -5.06
C LEU A 205 12.01 13.01 -4.95
N LYS A 206 10.68 12.91 -4.89
CA LYS A 206 9.98 11.65 -4.58
C LYS A 206 10.25 10.55 -5.60
N ASN A 207 10.81 9.43 -5.14
CA ASN A 207 11.06 8.21 -5.92
C ASN A 207 11.88 8.45 -7.20
N ASN A 208 12.78 9.44 -7.23
CA ASN A 208 13.57 9.79 -8.42
C ASN A 208 15.07 9.95 -8.09
N SER A 209 15.83 8.88 -8.28
CA SER A 209 17.27 8.84 -7.96
C SER A 209 18.10 9.85 -8.76
N ASP A 210 17.74 10.10 -10.03
CA ASP A 210 18.47 11.01 -10.91
C ASP A 210 18.38 12.46 -10.39
N VAL A 211 17.16 12.86 -10.01
CA VAL A 211 16.86 14.20 -9.48
C VAL A 211 17.46 14.38 -8.09
N ILE A 212 17.42 13.34 -7.24
CA ILE A 212 18.07 13.35 -5.92
C ILE A 212 19.58 13.53 -6.06
N SER A 213 20.23 12.80 -6.97
CA SER A 213 21.69 12.91 -7.18
C SER A 213 22.09 14.34 -7.57
N LYS A 214 21.32 14.96 -8.48
CA LYS A 214 21.51 16.36 -8.86
C LYS A 214 21.30 17.31 -7.68
N PHE A 215 20.22 17.13 -6.91
CA PHE A 215 19.91 17.94 -5.73
C PHE A 215 21.02 17.89 -4.68
N VAL A 216 21.51 16.70 -4.34
CA VAL A 216 22.58 16.53 -3.35
C VAL A 216 23.90 17.14 -3.83
N GLY A 217 24.15 17.14 -5.15
CA GLY A 217 25.31 17.81 -5.75
C GLY A 217 25.21 19.33 -5.81
N LEU A 218 24.04 19.93 -5.59
CA LEU A 218 23.87 21.38 -5.69
C LEU A 218 24.73 22.11 -4.65
N GLU A 219 25.38 23.17 -5.13
CA GLU A 219 26.23 24.04 -4.32
C GLU A 219 27.26 23.28 -3.48
N ASN A 220 27.88 22.24 -4.06
CA ASN A 220 28.86 21.38 -3.37
C ASN A 220 28.29 20.71 -2.09
N GLY A 221 27.00 20.36 -2.08
CA GLY A 221 26.34 19.68 -0.95
C GLY A 221 25.68 20.61 0.07
N ARG A 222 25.72 21.93 -0.13
CA ARG A 222 25.06 22.89 0.78
C ARG A 222 23.54 22.71 0.80
N ALA A 223 22.91 22.32 -0.32
CA ALA A 223 21.46 22.10 -0.37
C ALA A 223 20.98 21.03 0.64
N LEU A 224 21.65 19.87 0.68
CA LEU A 224 21.34 18.82 1.66
C LEU A 224 21.62 19.26 3.09
N SER A 225 22.70 20.03 3.27
CA SER A 225 23.10 20.57 4.58
C SER A 225 22.07 21.57 5.12
N ALA A 226 21.55 22.45 4.26
CA ALA A 226 20.50 23.41 4.60
C ALA A 226 19.22 22.70 5.10
N ILE A 227 18.74 21.68 4.37
CA ILE A 227 17.59 20.88 4.82
C ILE A 227 17.89 20.18 6.15
N THR A 228 19.10 19.63 6.31
CA THR A 228 19.52 18.95 7.54
C THR A 228 19.50 19.90 8.74
N GLU A 229 19.94 21.14 8.58
CA GLU A 229 19.89 22.14 9.65
C GLU A 229 18.45 22.58 9.98
N LEU A 230 17.56 22.66 8.98
CA LEU A 230 16.14 22.97 9.19
C LEU A 230 15.38 21.93 10.02
N THR A 231 15.92 20.72 10.20
CA THR A 231 15.39 19.74 11.18
C THR A 231 15.43 20.25 12.64
N LYS A 232 16.24 21.29 12.90
CA LYS A 232 16.39 21.93 14.22
C LYS A 232 15.64 23.28 14.32
N ASP A 233 14.83 23.64 13.32
CA ASP A 233 14.10 24.91 13.30
C ASP A 233 13.14 25.03 14.49
N ARG A 234 12.83 26.26 14.92
CA ARG A 234 11.87 26.51 16.01
C ARG A 234 10.44 26.19 15.61
N CYS A 235 10.11 26.26 14.32
CA CYS A 235 8.78 25.96 13.80
C CYS A 235 8.58 24.45 13.62
N PRO A 236 7.56 23.83 14.28
CA PRO A 236 7.24 22.41 14.10
C PRO A 236 6.94 22.03 12.64
N ARG A 237 6.30 22.92 11.87
CA ARG A 237 5.98 22.67 10.46
C ARG A 237 7.24 22.58 9.61
N THR A 238 8.17 23.52 9.76
CA THR A 238 9.46 23.51 9.06
C THR A 238 10.26 22.26 9.41
N ARG A 239 10.31 21.87 10.70
CA ARG A 239 10.98 20.63 11.12
C ARG A 239 10.40 19.39 10.43
N LEU A 240 9.06 19.27 10.40
CA LEU A 240 8.37 18.16 9.74
C LEU A 240 8.71 18.09 8.25
N LEU A 241 8.59 19.21 7.54
CA LEU A 241 8.85 19.27 6.10
C LEU A 241 10.32 18.96 5.76
N ALA A 242 11.25 19.47 6.56
CA ALA A 242 12.67 19.11 6.44
C ALA A 242 12.90 17.60 6.65
N CYS A 243 12.26 17.00 7.67
CA CYS A 243 12.28 15.55 7.86
C CYS A 243 11.70 14.80 6.66
N MET A 244 10.59 15.26 6.07
CA MET A 244 9.98 14.63 4.90
C MET A 244 10.90 14.65 3.68
N CYS A 245 11.59 15.76 3.41
CA CYS A 245 12.62 15.82 2.35
C CYS A 245 13.71 14.78 2.57
N LEU A 246 14.24 14.68 3.80
CA LEU A 246 15.28 13.71 4.13
C LEU A 246 14.75 12.26 4.02
N ILE A 247 13.53 11.97 4.49
CA ILE A 247 12.90 10.66 4.34
C ILE A 247 12.79 10.26 2.86
N VAL A 248 12.32 11.18 2.01
CA VAL A 248 12.21 10.94 0.56
C VAL A 248 13.58 10.61 -0.07
N ILE A 249 14.61 11.38 0.28
CA ILE A 249 15.99 11.14 -0.17
C ILE A 249 16.47 9.76 0.32
N GLY A 250 16.30 9.46 1.61
CA GLY A 250 16.77 8.22 2.22
C GLY A 250 16.03 6.96 1.77
N ASN A 251 14.75 7.07 1.42
CA ASN A 251 13.95 5.96 0.90
C ASN A 251 14.39 5.57 -0.51
N THR A 252 14.75 6.55 -1.33
CA THR A 252 15.12 6.33 -2.74
C THR A 252 16.62 6.11 -2.91
N SER A 253 17.45 6.77 -2.11
CA SER A 253 18.90 6.75 -2.20
C SER A 253 19.51 6.63 -0.79
N PRO A 254 19.47 5.42 -0.19
CA PRO A 254 19.89 5.20 1.20
C PRO A 254 21.34 5.61 1.50
N CYS A 255 22.20 5.66 0.47
CA CYS A 255 23.60 6.08 0.58
C CYS A 255 23.78 7.47 1.21
N TYR A 256 22.83 8.39 1.02
CA TYR A 256 22.92 9.75 1.55
C TYR A 256 22.50 9.87 3.02
N LEU A 257 21.87 8.85 3.61
CA LEU A 257 21.37 8.85 5.00
C LEU A 257 21.70 7.55 5.76
N GLN A 258 22.90 7.01 5.56
CA GLN A 258 23.32 5.75 6.20
C GLN A 258 23.59 5.89 7.71
N GLY A 259 23.98 7.07 8.17
CA GLY A 259 24.40 7.30 9.55
C GLY A 259 23.30 7.01 10.56
N VAL A 260 23.55 6.07 11.49
CA VAL A 260 22.63 5.72 12.58
C VAL A 260 22.19 6.98 13.35
N GLY A 261 23.12 7.90 13.63
CA GLY A 261 22.82 9.15 14.31
C GLY A 261 21.78 10.03 13.59
N ILE A 262 21.78 10.07 12.25
CA ILE A 262 20.79 10.83 11.49
C ILE A 262 19.42 10.15 11.59
N LYS A 263 19.37 8.82 11.42
CA LYS A 263 18.14 8.03 11.57
C LYS A 263 17.52 8.22 12.95
N THR A 264 18.31 8.03 14.02
CA THR A 264 17.85 8.22 15.40
C THR A 264 17.32 9.64 15.62
N LYS A 265 18.03 10.67 15.13
CA LYS A 265 17.58 12.07 15.25
C LYS A 265 16.25 12.31 14.53
N LEU A 266 16.07 11.79 13.32
CA LEU A 266 14.81 11.90 12.58
C LEU A 266 13.66 11.22 13.34
N ILE A 267 13.88 10.02 13.86
CA ILE A 267 12.89 9.31 14.68
C ILE A 267 12.54 10.14 15.92
N SER A 268 13.52 10.65 16.66
CA SER A 268 13.27 11.47 17.85
C SER A 268 12.44 12.72 17.54
N ILE A 269 12.77 13.44 16.47
CA ILE A 269 12.02 14.64 16.04
C ILE A 269 10.59 14.25 15.68
N LEU A 270 10.40 13.23 14.85
CA LEU A 270 9.06 12.83 14.41
C LEU A 270 8.19 12.36 15.57
N VAL A 271 8.78 11.65 16.54
CA VAL A 271 8.09 11.23 17.77
C VAL A 271 7.69 12.41 18.65
N GLU A 272 8.54 13.45 18.76
CA GLU A 272 8.19 14.71 19.44
C GLU A 272 6.99 15.39 18.74
N LEU A 273 7.02 15.46 17.41
CA LEU A 273 5.99 16.13 16.60
C LEU A 273 4.62 15.42 16.62
N LEU A 274 4.52 14.18 17.10
CA LEU A 274 3.24 13.48 17.25
C LEU A 274 2.29 14.18 18.22
N GLU A 275 2.82 14.89 19.22
CA GLU A 275 2.03 15.60 20.22
C GLU A 275 1.61 17.01 19.77
N ASP A 276 2.18 17.52 18.67
CA ASP A 276 1.88 18.85 18.17
C ASP A 276 0.39 19.00 17.78
N PRO A 277 -0.31 20.09 18.12
CA PRO A 277 -1.72 20.27 17.77
C PRO A 277 -1.91 20.59 16.28
N GLY A 278 -3.03 20.15 15.70
CA GLY A 278 -3.39 20.47 14.31
C GLY A 278 -2.58 19.69 13.26
N GLN A 279 -2.24 20.36 12.16
CA GLN A 279 -1.75 19.73 10.92
C GLN A 279 -0.42 18.98 11.10
N VAL A 280 0.51 19.51 11.91
CA VAL A 280 1.82 18.87 12.08
C VAL A 280 1.67 17.51 12.77
N GLY A 281 0.93 17.43 13.88
CA GLY A 281 0.67 16.14 14.52
C GLY A 281 -0.27 15.22 13.72
N GLU A 282 -1.02 15.74 12.74
CA GLU A 282 -1.76 14.89 11.78
C GLU A 282 -0.85 14.25 10.72
N GLU A 283 0.23 14.95 10.32
CA GLU A 283 1.13 14.50 9.24
C GLU A 283 2.39 13.79 9.76
N ALA A 284 2.86 14.12 10.96
CA ALA A 284 4.02 13.50 11.59
C ALA A 284 3.94 11.96 11.68
N PRO A 285 2.79 11.34 12.02
CA PRO A 285 2.68 9.88 12.02
C PRO A 285 2.92 9.24 10.64
N PHE A 286 2.49 9.89 9.55
CA PHE A 286 2.72 9.40 8.19
C PHE A 286 4.19 9.51 7.78
N ALA A 287 4.84 10.63 8.11
CA ALA A 287 6.27 10.79 7.89
C ALA A 287 7.07 9.74 8.70
N PHE A 288 6.67 9.50 9.95
CA PHE A 288 7.26 8.45 10.79
C PHE A 288 7.07 7.05 10.18
N ALA A 289 5.85 6.71 9.73
CA ALA A 289 5.59 5.43 9.04
C ALA A 289 6.46 5.28 7.78
N SER A 290 6.57 6.32 6.96
CA SER A 290 7.41 6.32 5.75
C SER A 290 8.91 6.15 6.04
N LEU A 291 9.38 6.64 7.20
CA LEU A 291 10.78 6.48 7.62
C LEU A 291 11.11 5.02 7.95
N ILE A 292 10.20 4.33 8.66
CA ILE A 292 10.41 2.98 9.22
C ILE A 292 9.94 1.84 8.31
N ALA A 293 9.13 2.15 7.29
CA ALA A 293 8.50 1.15 6.44
C ALA A 293 9.54 0.20 5.83
N ASP A 294 9.32 -1.11 6.01
CA ASP A 294 10.16 -2.21 5.54
C ASP A 294 11.65 -2.18 5.99
N LYS A 295 12.01 -1.38 7.00
CA LYS A 295 13.40 -1.22 7.48
C LYS A 295 13.56 -1.67 8.92
N GLU A 296 14.03 -2.91 9.10
CA GLU A 296 14.19 -3.52 10.41
C GLU A 296 15.16 -2.75 11.33
N ASP A 297 16.26 -2.21 10.80
CA ASP A 297 17.23 -1.41 11.55
C ASP A 297 16.62 -0.13 12.11
N VAL A 298 15.82 0.58 11.30
CA VAL A 298 15.15 1.82 11.71
C VAL A 298 14.01 1.53 12.69
N GLN A 299 13.29 0.42 12.52
CA GLN A 299 12.28 -0.04 13.47
C GLN A 299 12.89 -0.35 14.84
N LYS A 300 14.11 -0.93 14.90
CA LYS A 300 14.81 -1.20 16.17
C LYS A 300 15.13 0.10 16.92
N LEU A 301 15.70 1.08 16.22
CA LEU A 301 15.97 2.41 16.78
C LEU A 301 14.71 3.11 17.29
N ALA A 302 13.60 2.97 16.56
CA ALA A 302 12.32 3.53 16.98
C ALA A 302 11.74 2.84 18.22
N PHE A 303 11.88 1.53 18.30
CA PHE A 303 11.49 0.75 19.48
C PHE A 303 12.31 1.15 20.71
N GLU A 304 13.62 1.35 20.57
CA GLU A 304 14.54 1.75 21.64
C GLU A 304 14.19 3.12 22.27
N ILE A 305 13.46 3.99 21.56
CA ILE A 305 13.02 5.30 22.08
C ILE A 305 11.53 5.34 22.49
N ASP A 306 10.95 4.17 22.73
CA ASP A 306 9.57 3.96 23.16
C ASP A 306 8.53 4.51 22.17
N ALA A 307 8.80 4.46 20.86
CA ALA A 307 7.87 5.00 19.86
C ALA A 307 6.52 4.28 19.86
N VAL A 308 6.50 2.95 20.09
CA VAL A 308 5.27 2.14 20.18
C VAL A 308 4.41 2.65 21.34
N ASP A 309 4.99 2.80 22.52
CA ASP A 309 4.31 3.30 23.71
C ASP A 309 3.71 4.70 23.50
N LYS A 310 4.50 5.62 22.92
CA LYS A 310 4.04 6.99 22.67
C LYS A 310 2.87 7.03 21.68
N LEU A 311 2.95 6.26 20.59
CA LEU A 311 1.85 6.13 19.61
C LEU A 311 0.59 5.53 20.25
N CYS A 312 0.72 4.47 21.03
CA CYS A 312 -0.41 3.84 21.74
C CYS A 312 -1.03 4.79 22.77
N ASN A 313 -0.21 5.52 23.54
CA ASN A 313 -0.70 6.50 24.53
C ASN A 313 -1.48 7.63 23.86
N LEU A 314 -1.10 8.07 22.67
CA LEU A 314 -1.86 9.07 21.90
C LEU A 314 -3.25 8.57 21.50
N LEU A 315 -3.40 7.27 21.22
CA LEU A 315 -4.71 6.68 20.95
C LEU A 315 -5.60 6.69 22.20
N HIS A 316 -5.04 6.44 23.38
CA HIS A 316 -5.79 6.42 24.64
C HIS A 316 -6.20 7.82 25.15
N LYS A 317 -5.57 8.91 24.68
CA LYS A 317 -5.83 10.29 25.16
C LYS A 317 -7.21 10.87 24.75
N GLY A 318 -8.02 10.18 23.94
CA GLY A 318 -9.41 10.57 23.63
C GLY A 318 -9.70 10.69 22.14
N SER A 319 -10.65 11.57 21.76
CA SER A 319 -11.07 11.76 20.37
C SER A 319 -9.95 12.35 19.51
N VAL A 320 -9.31 11.51 18.72
CA VAL A 320 -8.28 11.89 17.75
C VAL A 320 -8.93 12.26 16.42
N GLN A 321 -8.47 13.31 15.75
CA GLN A 321 -8.91 13.63 14.39
C GLN A 321 -8.66 12.47 13.44
N VAL A 322 -9.57 12.21 12.50
CA VAL A 322 -9.54 11.04 11.60
C VAL A 322 -8.17 10.86 10.90
N LYS A 323 -7.59 11.95 10.37
CA LYS A 323 -6.29 11.93 9.68
C LYS A 323 -5.14 11.53 10.63
N ARG A 324 -5.12 12.07 11.85
CA ARG A 324 -4.14 11.71 12.87
C ARG A 324 -4.31 10.27 13.33
N PHE A 325 -5.55 9.82 13.53
CA PHE A 325 -5.86 8.44 13.91
C PHE A 325 -5.35 7.44 12.85
N GLN A 326 -5.68 7.69 11.58
CA GLN A 326 -5.17 6.93 10.44
C GLN A 326 -3.64 6.87 10.43
N GLY A 327 -2.97 8.01 10.58
CA GLY A 327 -1.51 8.08 10.57
C GLY A 327 -0.87 7.31 11.72
N ILE A 328 -1.44 7.40 12.94
CA ILE A 328 -0.95 6.66 14.11
C ILE A 328 -1.10 5.14 13.89
N LEU A 329 -2.24 4.69 13.38
CA LEU A 329 -2.44 3.27 13.05
C LEU A 329 -1.43 2.79 12.00
N LEU A 330 -1.19 3.58 10.95
CA LEU A 330 -0.19 3.25 9.93
C LEU A 330 1.22 3.13 10.54
N ALA A 331 1.62 4.07 11.40
CA ALA A 331 2.90 4.04 12.10
C ALA A 331 3.03 2.78 12.98
N LEU A 332 1.99 2.42 13.73
CA LEU A 332 1.97 1.20 14.56
C LEU A 332 2.02 -0.07 13.72
N ALA A 333 1.29 -0.11 12.59
CA ALA A 333 1.35 -1.23 11.65
C ALA A 333 2.78 -1.43 11.13
N GLU A 334 3.44 -0.37 10.68
CA GLU A 334 4.80 -0.45 10.15
C GLU A 334 5.82 -0.84 11.23
N GLN A 335 5.68 -0.34 12.47
CA GLN A 335 6.48 -0.80 13.62
C GLN A 335 6.34 -2.31 13.87
N CYS A 336 5.15 -2.87 13.62
CA CYS A 336 4.86 -4.30 13.79
C CYS A 336 5.20 -5.16 12.57
N SER A 337 5.73 -4.58 11.49
CA SER A 337 5.93 -5.29 10.22
C SER A 337 7.02 -6.36 10.29
N LYS A 338 8.18 -6.07 10.89
CA LYS A 338 9.32 -7.00 11.00
C LYS A 338 9.61 -7.44 12.43
N LEU A 339 9.47 -6.57 13.42
CA LEU A 339 9.95 -6.82 14.79
C LEU A 339 8.94 -7.49 15.71
N GLU A 340 9.34 -8.62 16.31
CA GLU A 340 8.52 -9.36 17.27
C GLU A 340 8.27 -8.58 18.57
N ASN A 341 9.28 -7.83 19.05
CA ASN A 341 9.17 -7.01 20.25
C ASN A 341 8.09 -5.92 20.11
N CYS A 342 8.00 -5.29 18.93
CA CYS A 342 6.96 -4.30 18.64
C CYS A 342 5.56 -4.93 18.71
N ARG A 343 5.36 -6.11 18.11
CA ARG A 343 4.07 -6.83 18.15
C ARG A 343 3.68 -7.20 19.58
N SER A 344 4.63 -7.70 20.36
CA SER A 344 4.41 -8.03 21.78
C SER A 344 4.03 -6.79 22.58
N ARG A 345 4.75 -5.67 22.39
CA ARG A 345 4.47 -4.41 23.09
C ARG A 345 3.12 -3.84 22.71
N PHE A 346 2.79 -3.81 21.41
CA PHE A 346 1.50 -3.41 20.87
C PHE A 346 0.33 -4.13 21.58
N LEU A 347 0.41 -5.46 21.71
CA LEU A 347 -0.63 -6.24 22.39
C LEU A 347 -0.67 -5.98 23.90
N SER A 348 0.49 -5.81 24.55
CA SER A 348 0.55 -5.50 25.98
C SER A 348 -0.13 -4.18 26.35
N LEU A 349 -0.19 -3.24 25.39
CA LEU A 349 -0.82 -1.92 25.54
C LEU A 349 -2.31 -1.92 25.18
N GLN A 350 -2.92 -3.10 24.92
CA GLN A 350 -4.37 -3.27 24.69
C GLN A 350 -4.98 -2.48 23.52
N VAL A 351 -4.17 -2.04 22.55
CA VAL A 351 -4.63 -1.27 21.37
C VAL A 351 -5.38 -2.13 20.35
N LEU A 352 -5.31 -3.47 20.44
CA LEU A 352 -5.98 -4.38 19.51
C LEU A 352 -7.51 -4.13 19.41
N ASN A 353 -8.17 -3.78 20.51
CA ASN A 353 -9.60 -3.47 20.50
C ASN A 353 -9.89 -2.22 19.66
N MET A 354 -9.07 -1.18 19.80
CA MET A 354 -9.22 0.06 19.01
C MET A 354 -9.00 -0.19 17.51
N VAL A 355 -8.04 -1.05 17.16
CA VAL A 355 -7.83 -1.47 15.77
C VAL A 355 -9.01 -2.27 15.24
N THR A 356 -9.61 -3.11 16.09
CA THR A 356 -10.78 -3.90 15.73
C THR A 356 -11.99 -3.00 15.46
N ASP A 357 -12.22 -2.00 16.30
CA ASP A 357 -13.28 -1.00 16.09
C ASP A 357 -13.04 -0.20 14.79
N ALA A 358 -11.78 0.12 14.49
CA ALA A 358 -11.39 0.83 13.27
C ALA A 358 -11.67 0.06 11.96
N LEU A 359 -11.89 -1.26 12.01
CA LEU A 359 -12.32 -2.04 10.85
C LEU A 359 -13.70 -1.61 10.33
N ASN A 360 -14.55 -1.05 11.20
CA ASN A 360 -15.90 -0.58 10.84
C ASN A 360 -15.99 0.94 10.67
N HIS A 361 -14.85 1.63 10.59
CA HIS A 361 -14.82 3.09 10.51
C HIS A 361 -15.35 3.62 9.17
N GLU A 362 -16.01 4.78 9.16
CA GLU A 362 -16.61 5.38 7.95
C GLU A 362 -15.57 5.68 6.85
N SER A 363 -14.39 6.17 7.26
CA SER A 363 -13.25 6.40 6.34
C SER A 363 -12.63 5.10 5.84
N VAL A 364 -12.63 4.94 4.51
CA VAL A 364 -11.96 3.86 3.77
C VAL A 364 -10.49 3.73 4.18
N ASP A 365 -9.80 4.86 4.32
CA ASP A 365 -8.37 4.88 4.64
C ASP A 365 -8.10 4.35 6.05
N VAL A 366 -9.00 4.61 7.01
CA VAL A 366 -8.91 4.08 8.38
C VAL A 366 -9.12 2.56 8.38
N ARG A 367 -10.11 2.06 7.62
CA ARG A 367 -10.34 0.61 7.49
C ARG A 367 -9.13 -0.10 6.86
N ALA A 368 -8.50 0.52 5.85
CA ALA A 368 -7.31 -0.01 5.20
C ALA A 368 -6.14 -0.17 6.18
N VAL A 369 -5.82 0.87 6.97
CA VAL A 369 -4.73 0.80 7.95
C VAL A 369 -5.06 -0.13 9.12
N ALA A 370 -6.33 -0.25 9.50
CA ALA A 370 -6.76 -1.22 10.51
C ALA A 370 -6.51 -2.66 10.04
N CYS A 371 -6.83 -2.99 8.78
CA CYS A 371 -6.50 -4.29 8.18
C CYS A 371 -4.98 -4.53 8.16
N LEU A 372 -4.20 -3.51 7.80
CA LEU A 372 -2.73 -3.60 7.80
C LEU A 372 -2.17 -3.84 9.22
N CYS A 373 -2.71 -3.18 10.24
CA CYS A 373 -2.38 -3.44 11.65
C CYS A 373 -2.63 -4.91 12.00
N ILE A 374 -3.85 -5.42 11.77
CA ILE A 374 -4.18 -6.82 12.08
C ILE A 374 -3.24 -7.77 11.34
N ARG A 375 -3.01 -7.55 10.04
CA ARG A 375 -2.08 -8.33 9.23
C ARG A 375 -0.68 -8.35 9.84
N ASN A 376 -0.12 -7.20 10.22
CA ASN A 376 1.25 -7.11 10.67
C ASN A 376 1.44 -7.70 12.09
N VAL A 377 0.49 -7.45 12.99
CA VAL A 377 0.56 -7.98 14.37
C VAL A 377 0.30 -9.50 14.40
N SER A 378 -0.52 -10.02 13.48
CA SER A 378 -0.80 -11.47 13.34
C SER A 378 0.32 -12.27 12.65
N ARG A 379 1.44 -11.66 12.23
CA ARG A 379 2.62 -12.41 11.74
C ARG A 379 3.40 -13.13 12.85
N SER A 380 3.09 -12.86 14.12
CA SER A 380 3.74 -13.51 15.26
C SER A 380 3.10 -14.87 15.52
N LEU A 381 3.91 -15.93 15.40
CA LEU A 381 3.50 -17.29 15.79
C LEU A 381 3.06 -17.32 17.26
N LYS A 382 3.79 -16.63 18.16
CA LYS A 382 3.45 -16.56 19.59
C LYS A 382 2.08 -15.95 19.81
N ASN A 383 1.74 -14.88 19.08
CA ASN A 383 0.46 -14.20 19.23
C ASN A 383 -0.69 -15.00 18.60
N LEU A 384 -0.46 -15.68 17.47
CA LEU A 384 -1.41 -16.60 16.87
C LEU A 384 -1.71 -17.78 17.80
N SER A 385 -0.66 -18.42 18.34
CA SER A 385 -0.78 -19.52 19.31
C SER A 385 -1.41 -19.10 20.65
N ALA A 386 -1.48 -17.80 20.95
CA ALA A 386 -2.20 -17.28 22.11
C ALA A 386 -3.72 -17.09 21.86
N GLY A 387 -4.22 -17.38 20.66
CA GLY A 387 -5.66 -17.36 20.34
C GLY A 387 -6.27 -15.95 20.27
N ARG A 388 -5.47 -14.88 20.17
CA ARG A 388 -5.99 -13.49 20.31
C ARG A 388 -6.78 -12.98 19.11
N PHE A 389 -6.59 -13.57 17.92
CA PHE A 389 -7.17 -13.06 16.67
C PHE A 389 -8.37 -13.86 16.17
N MET A 390 -8.44 -15.15 16.50
CA MET A 390 -9.49 -16.04 16.01
C MET A 390 -10.73 -15.99 16.94
N ASN A 391 -11.39 -14.84 16.97
CA ASN A 391 -12.62 -14.62 17.72
C ASN A 391 -13.60 -13.76 16.92
N GLU A 392 -14.90 -13.83 17.26
CA GLU A 392 -15.97 -13.15 16.52
C GLU A 392 -15.80 -11.64 16.41
N LYS A 393 -15.19 -10.98 17.42
CA LYS A 393 -14.99 -9.53 17.41
C LYS A 393 -14.05 -9.08 16.30
N ILE A 394 -13.07 -9.91 15.93
CA ILE A 394 -12.11 -9.61 14.86
C ILE A 394 -12.55 -10.26 13.54
N VAL A 395 -13.01 -11.51 13.57
CA VAL A 395 -13.40 -12.26 12.38
C VAL A 395 -14.61 -11.60 11.70
N THR A 396 -15.63 -11.19 12.43
CA THR A 396 -16.87 -10.66 11.84
C THR A 396 -16.63 -9.37 11.06
N PRO A 397 -15.96 -8.33 11.60
CA PRO A 397 -15.66 -7.13 10.82
C PRO A 397 -14.77 -7.42 9.61
N LEU A 398 -13.77 -8.29 9.74
CA LEU A 398 -12.92 -8.65 8.59
C LEU A 398 -13.71 -9.32 7.46
N LEU A 399 -14.66 -10.21 7.80
CA LEU A 399 -15.55 -10.83 6.83
C LEU A 399 -16.52 -9.79 6.21
N GLN A 400 -17.02 -8.81 6.98
CA GLN A 400 -17.82 -7.72 6.42
C GLN A 400 -17.05 -6.91 5.37
N LEU A 401 -15.75 -6.67 5.58
CA LEU A 401 -14.89 -5.95 4.64
C LEU A 401 -14.62 -6.71 3.34
N LEU A 402 -14.87 -8.00 3.27
CA LEU A 402 -14.83 -8.78 2.02
C LEU A 402 -15.94 -8.38 1.03
N HIS A 403 -16.96 -7.65 1.51
CA HIS A 403 -18.04 -7.09 0.71
C HIS A 403 -17.91 -5.56 0.52
N ASP A 404 -16.77 -4.96 0.90
CA ASP A 404 -16.54 -3.52 0.73
C ASP A 404 -16.56 -3.15 -0.77
N PRO A 405 -17.15 -2.01 -1.18
CA PRO A 405 -17.16 -1.59 -2.59
C PRO A 405 -15.75 -1.38 -3.17
N SER A 406 -14.74 -1.14 -2.32
CA SER A 406 -13.36 -0.99 -2.76
C SER A 406 -12.62 -2.33 -2.76
N THR A 407 -12.16 -2.77 -3.94
CA THR A 407 -11.28 -3.93 -4.10
C THR A 407 -10.02 -3.84 -3.24
N SER A 408 -9.47 -2.63 -3.04
CA SER A 408 -8.28 -2.46 -2.20
C SER A 408 -8.53 -2.81 -0.74
N ILE A 409 -9.75 -2.56 -0.23
CA ILE A 409 -10.14 -2.91 1.14
C ILE A 409 -10.38 -4.41 1.24
N GLN A 410 -11.04 -5.01 0.25
CA GLN A 410 -11.21 -6.47 0.20
C GLN A 410 -9.84 -7.19 0.22
N VAL A 411 -8.87 -6.71 -0.55
CA VAL A 411 -7.50 -7.26 -0.56
C VAL A 411 -6.81 -7.07 0.80
N ALA A 412 -6.94 -5.90 1.43
CA ALA A 412 -6.37 -5.64 2.74
C ALA A 412 -6.96 -6.56 3.83
N ALA A 413 -8.29 -6.76 3.81
CA ALA A 413 -8.99 -7.66 4.71
C ALA A 413 -8.58 -9.12 4.48
N LEU A 414 -8.54 -9.59 3.22
CA LEU A 414 -8.06 -10.94 2.89
C LEU A 414 -6.61 -11.17 3.32
N SER A 415 -5.75 -10.15 3.18
CA SER A 415 -4.35 -10.24 3.63
C SER A 415 -4.26 -10.41 5.16
N ALA A 416 -5.13 -9.75 5.92
CA ALA A 416 -5.23 -9.95 7.36
C ALA A 416 -5.79 -11.34 7.70
N ILE A 417 -6.89 -11.74 7.03
CA ILE A 417 -7.53 -13.06 7.19
C ILE A 417 -6.53 -14.18 6.92
N SER A 418 -5.71 -14.07 5.87
CA SER A 418 -4.72 -15.07 5.50
C SER A 418 -3.75 -15.39 6.64
N ASN A 419 -3.40 -14.42 7.49
CA ASN A 419 -2.52 -14.66 8.64
C ASN A 419 -3.28 -15.28 9.82
N ILE A 420 -4.48 -14.78 10.14
CA ILE A 420 -5.22 -15.24 11.32
C ILE A 420 -5.72 -16.68 11.15
N VAL A 421 -6.13 -17.10 9.95
CA VAL A 421 -6.73 -18.43 9.66
C VAL A 421 -5.76 -19.60 9.74
N ILE A 422 -4.46 -19.32 9.86
CA ILE A 422 -3.46 -20.37 10.14
C ILE A 422 -3.81 -21.08 11.46
N ASP A 423 -4.23 -20.30 12.46
CA ASP A 423 -4.67 -20.68 13.82
C ASP A 423 -4.21 -22.06 14.35
N PHE A 424 -3.28 -22.04 15.31
CA PHE A 424 -2.74 -23.21 15.97
C PHE A 424 -3.52 -23.66 17.22
N THR A 425 -4.64 -23.00 17.53
CA THR A 425 -5.36 -23.19 18.80
C THR A 425 -6.67 -23.96 18.68
N GLY A 426 -6.99 -24.46 17.48
CA GLY A 426 -8.22 -25.23 17.24
C GLY A 426 -9.49 -24.38 17.13
N HIS A 427 -9.36 -23.05 17.03
CA HIS A 427 -10.47 -22.10 16.88
C HIS A 427 -10.86 -21.85 15.42
N LYS A 428 -10.36 -22.64 14.47
CA LYS A 428 -10.78 -22.61 13.06
C LYS A 428 -12.30 -22.72 12.88
N SER A 429 -12.97 -23.40 13.82
CA SER A 429 -14.43 -23.48 13.89
C SER A 429 -15.12 -22.12 13.95
N VAL A 430 -14.55 -21.12 14.64
CA VAL A 430 -15.10 -19.75 14.72
C VAL A 430 -15.18 -19.13 13.33
N PHE A 431 -14.11 -19.24 12.54
CA PHE A 431 -14.06 -18.71 11.18
C PHE A 431 -15.05 -19.44 10.25
N ILE A 432 -15.14 -20.76 10.38
CA ILE A 432 -16.05 -21.60 9.60
C ILE A 432 -17.51 -21.26 9.92
N GLN A 433 -17.87 -21.21 11.20
CA GLN A 433 -19.22 -20.90 11.67
C GLN A 433 -19.66 -19.47 11.34
N SER A 434 -18.70 -18.54 11.25
CA SER A 434 -18.95 -17.16 10.78
C SER A 434 -19.18 -17.06 9.27
N GLY A 435 -19.22 -18.18 8.54
CA GLY A 435 -19.39 -18.21 7.09
C GLY A 435 -18.13 -17.85 6.30
N GLY A 436 -16.95 -17.85 6.93
CA GLY A 436 -15.71 -17.41 6.32
C GLY A 436 -15.28 -18.27 5.13
N VAL A 437 -15.47 -19.60 5.20
CA VAL A 437 -15.14 -20.52 4.08
C VAL A 437 -15.93 -20.16 2.83
N LYS A 438 -17.25 -19.95 2.97
CA LYS A 438 -18.13 -19.57 1.86
C LYS A 438 -17.68 -18.29 1.17
N GLN A 439 -17.28 -17.27 1.96
CA GLN A 439 -16.79 -16.01 1.40
C GLN A 439 -15.44 -16.18 0.68
N LEU A 440 -14.51 -16.94 1.25
CA LEU A 440 -13.23 -17.24 0.59
C LEU A 440 -13.44 -18.02 -0.72
N VAL A 441 -14.35 -19.00 -0.75
CA VAL A 441 -14.68 -19.75 -1.97
C VAL A 441 -15.36 -18.88 -3.01
N GLN A 442 -16.19 -17.92 -2.61
CA GLN A 442 -16.77 -16.96 -3.55
C GLN A 442 -15.67 -16.08 -4.17
N LEU A 443 -14.75 -15.55 -3.37
CA LEU A 443 -13.68 -14.66 -3.84
C LEU A 443 -12.61 -15.40 -4.65
N SER A 444 -12.39 -16.70 -4.41
CA SER A 444 -11.49 -17.52 -5.24
C SER A 444 -12.00 -17.66 -6.68
N LYS A 445 -13.27 -17.33 -6.96
CA LYS A 445 -13.88 -17.31 -8.30
C LYS A 445 -13.97 -15.91 -8.92
N SER A 446 -13.40 -14.88 -8.28
CA SER A 446 -13.43 -13.51 -8.76
C SER A 446 -12.77 -13.36 -10.13
N MET A 447 -13.19 -12.38 -10.95
CA MET A 447 -12.46 -12.04 -12.18
C MET A 447 -11.14 -11.31 -11.87
N ASP A 448 -11.03 -10.68 -10.69
CA ASP A 448 -9.80 -10.03 -10.22
C ASP A 448 -8.81 -11.07 -9.68
N SER A 449 -7.64 -11.16 -10.29
CA SER A 449 -6.62 -12.15 -9.93
C SER A 449 -6.00 -11.91 -8.55
N THR A 450 -5.98 -10.66 -8.06
CA THR A 450 -5.46 -10.35 -6.72
C THR A 450 -6.41 -10.85 -5.64
N LEU A 451 -7.73 -10.67 -5.82
CA LEU A 451 -8.75 -11.23 -4.93
C LEU A 451 -8.72 -12.74 -4.95
N ARG A 452 -8.68 -13.36 -6.15
CA ARG A 452 -8.57 -14.83 -6.27
C ARG A 452 -7.35 -15.35 -5.51
N PHE A 453 -6.18 -14.76 -5.75
CA PHE A 453 -4.94 -15.17 -5.10
C PHE A 453 -5.01 -15.09 -3.57
N ASN A 454 -5.45 -13.96 -3.02
CA ASN A 454 -5.53 -13.79 -1.58
C ASN A 454 -6.57 -14.73 -0.95
N ALA A 455 -7.67 -15.02 -1.64
CA ALA A 455 -8.67 -15.98 -1.18
C ALA A 455 -8.13 -17.42 -1.18
N VAL A 456 -7.43 -17.83 -2.23
CA VAL A 456 -6.78 -19.16 -2.30
C VAL A 456 -5.67 -19.28 -1.24
N TRP A 457 -4.90 -18.22 -1.01
CA TRP A 457 -3.93 -18.17 0.08
C TRP A 457 -4.61 -18.38 1.43
N ALA A 458 -5.68 -17.65 1.72
CA ALA A 458 -6.42 -17.82 2.97
C ALA A 458 -6.98 -19.24 3.13
N LEU A 459 -7.53 -19.84 2.06
CA LEU A 459 -7.97 -21.24 2.06
C LEU A 459 -6.82 -22.20 2.34
N ARG A 460 -5.66 -22.00 1.70
CA ARG A 460 -4.43 -22.79 1.94
C ARG A 460 -4.04 -22.75 3.41
N ASN A 461 -4.03 -21.55 3.99
CA ASN A 461 -3.66 -21.34 5.38
C ASN A 461 -4.69 -21.93 6.36
N LEU A 462 -5.98 -21.84 6.03
CA LEU A 462 -7.04 -22.48 6.80
C LEU A 462 -6.89 -24.02 6.76
N MET A 463 -6.46 -24.59 5.63
CA MET A 463 -6.23 -26.03 5.46
C MET A 463 -4.98 -26.54 6.21
N PHE A 464 -4.01 -25.67 6.49
CA PHE A 464 -2.74 -26.03 7.14
C PHE A 464 -2.96 -26.61 8.54
N HIS A 465 -2.56 -27.85 8.80
CA HIS A 465 -2.87 -28.57 10.05
C HIS A 465 -4.38 -28.60 10.42
N ALA A 466 -5.28 -28.51 9.43
CA ALA A 466 -6.70 -28.71 9.68
C ALA A 466 -7.00 -30.19 9.99
N GLU A 467 -7.85 -30.43 10.99
CA GLU A 467 -8.43 -31.76 11.22
C GLU A 467 -9.28 -32.19 10.02
N ASN A 468 -9.40 -33.51 9.80
CA ASN A 468 -10.12 -34.05 8.64
C ASN A 468 -11.57 -33.54 8.53
N ILE A 469 -12.26 -33.33 9.66
CA ILE A 469 -13.62 -32.77 9.65
C ILE A 469 -13.66 -31.37 9.02
N TYR A 470 -12.65 -30.53 9.30
CA TYR A 470 -12.56 -29.20 8.69
C TYR A 470 -12.12 -29.27 7.24
N LYS A 471 -11.25 -30.23 6.87
CA LYS A 471 -10.90 -30.48 5.47
C LYS A 471 -12.12 -30.83 4.62
N GLU A 472 -13.00 -31.69 5.15
CA GLU A 472 -14.26 -32.06 4.53
C GLU A 472 -15.20 -30.85 4.37
N VAL A 473 -15.39 -30.05 5.42
CA VAL A 473 -16.22 -28.84 5.35
C VAL A 473 -15.68 -27.84 4.32
N ILE A 474 -14.36 -27.61 4.29
CA ILE A 474 -13.74 -26.70 3.31
C ILE A 474 -13.90 -27.25 1.89
N LEU A 475 -13.68 -28.54 1.68
CA LEU A 475 -13.79 -29.16 0.37
C LEU A 475 -15.24 -29.23 -0.13
N LEU A 476 -16.22 -29.39 0.77
CA LEU A 476 -17.63 -29.40 0.43
C LEU A 476 -18.08 -28.03 -0.11
N GLU A 477 -17.65 -26.95 0.53
CA GLU A 477 -17.94 -25.59 0.05
C GLU A 477 -17.11 -25.26 -1.21
N LEU A 478 -15.82 -25.58 -1.21
CA LEU A 478 -14.92 -25.29 -2.34
C LEU A 478 -15.31 -26.09 -3.57
N THR A 479 -15.78 -27.33 -3.42
CA THR A 479 -15.97 -28.34 -4.48
C THR A 479 -14.67 -28.77 -5.15
N THR A 480 -14.60 -30.05 -5.52
CA THR A 480 -13.57 -30.66 -6.38
C THR A 480 -13.42 -29.93 -7.72
N SER A 481 -14.52 -29.58 -8.38
CA SER A 481 -14.52 -28.87 -9.66
C SER A 481 -13.87 -27.49 -9.57
N THR A 482 -14.20 -26.71 -8.54
CA THR A 482 -13.57 -25.38 -8.38
C THR A 482 -12.09 -25.53 -8.07
N LEU A 483 -11.72 -26.47 -7.19
CA LEU A 483 -10.30 -26.71 -6.88
C LEU A 483 -9.50 -27.14 -8.12
N ALA A 484 -10.06 -28.02 -8.95
CA ALA A 484 -9.46 -28.40 -10.23
C ALA A 484 -9.31 -27.19 -11.19
N SER A 485 -10.31 -26.31 -11.23
CA SER A 485 -10.25 -25.06 -12.00
C SER A 485 -9.15 -24.12 -11.49
N LEU A 486 -8.97 -23.99 -10.17
CA LEU A 486 -7.95 -23.15 -9.55
C LEU A 486 -6.52 -23.69 -9.78
N ILE A 487 -6.35 -25.01 -9.74
CA ILE A 487 -5.10 -25.66 -10.15
C ILE A 487 -4.76 -25.31 -11.60
N CYS A 488 -5.78 -25.15 -12.46
CA CYS A 488 -5.62 -24.77 -13.85
C CYS A 488 -5.86 -23.28 -14.14
N ASP A 489 -5.79 -22.40 -13.13
CA ASP A 489 -5.98 -20.96 -13.31
C ASP A 489 -4.96 -20.41 -14.32
N PRO A 490 -5.32 -19.43 -15.18
CA PRO A 490 -4.35 -18.82 -16.09
C PRO A 490 -3.17 -18.15 -15.39
N GLU A 491 -3.32 -17.72 -14.13
CA GLU A 491 -2.30 -17.02 -13.37
C GLU A 491 -1.40 -17.99 -12.57
N PRO A 492 -0.08 -18.04 -12.83
CA PRO A 492 0.76 -19.04 -12.19
C PRO A 492 0.90 -18.92 -10.67
N PHE A 493 0.81 -17.70 -10.12
CA PHE A 493 0.82 -17.50 -8.67
C PHE A 493 -0.43 -18.07 -8.00
N ILE A 494 -1.57 -18.15 -8.71
CA ILE A 494 -2.78 -18.83 -8.21
C ILE A 494 -2.61 -20.34 -8.31
N GLN A 495 -2.05 -20.86 -9.41
CA GLN A 495 -1.73 -22.28 -9.56
C GLN A 495 -0.83 -22.77 -8.41
N GLU A 496 0.22 -22.00 -8.10
CA GLU A 496 1.15 -22.30 -6.99
C GLU A 496 0.41 -22.42 -5.65
N GLN A 497 -0.40 -21.41 -5.29
CA GLN A 497 -1.15 -21.45 -4.03
C GLN A 497 -2.23 -22.53 -4.01
N SER A 498 -2.81 -22.86 -5.17
CA SER A 498 -3.81 -23.92 -5.29
C SER A 498 -3.20 -25.30 -5.08
N LEU A 499 -2.03 -25.56 -5.67
CA LEU A 499 -1.29 -26.80 -5.44
C LEU A 499 -0.81 -26.89 -3.98
N ALA A 500 -0.37 -25.78 -3.39
CA ALA A 500 -0.01 -25.74 -1.97
C ALA A 500 -1.23 -25.95 -1.04
N LEU A 501 -2.43 -25.49 -1.43
CA LEU A 501 -3.69 -25.83 -0.76
C LEU A 501 -3.95 -27.33 -0.84
N VAL A 502 -3.73 -27.97 -1.99
CA VAL A 502 -3.86 -29.43 -2.13
C VAL A 502 -2.81 -30.17 -1.32
N CYS A 503 -1.56 -29.68 -1.25
CA CYS A 503 -0.52 -30.25 -0.37
C CYS A 503 -1.03 -30.35 1.07
N ASN A 504 -1.63 -29.27 1.58
CA ASN A 504 -2.22 -29.23 2.92
C ASN A 504 -3.45 -30.14 3.04
N LEU A 505 -4.27 -30.25 1.98
CA LEU A 505 -5.43 -31.14 1.94
C LEU A 505 -5.02 -32.61 2.10
N VAL A 506 -3.98 -33.07 1.39
CA VAL A 506 -3.52 -34.46 1.42
C VAL A 506 -2.58 -34.80 2.59
N ASP A 507 -2.17 -33.80 3.37
CA ASP A 507 -1.35 -34.00 4.57
C ASP A 507 -2.12 -34.73 5.70
N GLY A 508 -1.46 -35.54 6.52
CA GLY A 508 -2.13 -36.25 7.65
C GLY A 508 -2.65 -37.66 7.37
N GLY A 509 -2.08 -38.35 6.37
CA GLY A 509 -2.26 -39.80 6.16
C GLY A 509 -3.34 -40.19 5.15
N ILE A 510 -3.68 -41.49 5.12
CA ILE A 510 -4.52 -42.09 4.05
C ILE A 510 -5.89 -41.41 3.93
N ASN A 511 -6.53 -41.05 5.03
CA ASN A 511 -7.86 -40.42 5.01
C ASN A 511 -7.84 -39.08 4.25
N SER A 512 -6.82 -38.26 4.48
CA SER A 512 -6.60 -36.99 3.79
C SER A 512 -6.35 -37.18 2.29
N ILE A 513 -5.54 -38.19 1.94
CA ILE A 513 -5.18 -38.49 0.55
C ILE A 513 -6.42 -38.88 -0.27
N ARG A 514 -7.45 -39.49 0.34
CA ARG A 514 -8.67 -39.92 -0.38
C ARG A 514 -9.41 -38.75 -1.05
N HIS A 515 -9.27 -37.53 -0.54
CA HIS A 515 -9.97 -36.35 -1.07
C HIS A 515 -9.60 -36.01 -2.52
N VAL A 516 -8.38 -36.32 -2.98
CA VAL A 516 -7.97 -36.03 -4.37
C VAL A 516 -8.46 -37.06 -5.40
N PHE A 517 -9.07 -38.16 -4.92
CA PHE A 517 -9.60 -39.25 -5.74
C PHE A 517 -11.14 -39.23 -5.87
N ILE A 518 -11.80 -38.23 -5.29
CA ILE A 518 -13.25 -38.01 -5.43
C ILE A 518 -13.57 -37.58 -6.88
N GLU A 519 -14.80 -37.85 -7.35
CA GLU A 519 -15.29 -37.52 -8.71
C GLU A 519 -14.30 -37.93 -9.80
N ASP A 520 -14.06 -39.24 -9.91
CA ASP A 520 -13.19 -39.84 -10.93
C ASP A 520 -11.76 -39.28 -10.96
N GLY A 521 -11.28 -38.76 -9.82
CA GLY A 521 -9.92 -38.23 -9.70
C GLY A 521 -9.71 -36.88 -10.41
N ASN A 522 -10.74 -36.05 -10.50
CA ASN A 522 -10.66 -34.72 -11.13
C ASN A 522 -9.46 -33.89 -10.64
N ILE A 523 -9.20 -33.88 -9.32
CA ILE A 523 -8.08 -33.12 -8.74
C ILE A 523 -6.72 -33.71 -9.17
N ILE A 524 -6.52 -35.03 -9.04
CA ILE A 524 -5.26 -35.67 -9.43
C ILE A 524 -4.97 -35.54 -10.93
N ASN A 525 -6.01 -35.56 -11.76
CA ASN A 525 -5.89 -35.34 -13.20
C ASN A 525 -5.51 -33.89 -13.53
N ALA A 526 -6.08 -32.90 -12.83
CA ALA A 526 -5.70 -31.50 -12.96
C ALA A 526 -4.23 -31.26 -12.57
N ILE A 527 -3.77 -31.86 -11.48
CA ILE A 527 -2.35 -31.81 -11.05
C ILE A 527 -1.46 -32.39 -12.14
N GLY A 528 -1.76 -33.59 -12.63
CA GLY A 528 -0.99 -34.23 -13.70
C GLY A 528 -0.92 -33.38 -14.96
N ARG A 529 -2.05 -32.77 -15.36
CA ARG A 529 -2.09 -31.85 -16.52
C ARG A 529 -1.14 -30.67 -16.30
N GLN A 530 -1.19 -30.02 -15.14
CA GLN A 530 -0.34 -28.88 -14.84
C GLN A 530 1.15 -29.24 -14.81
N LEU A 531 1.52 -30.36 -14.20
CA LEU A 531 2.92 -30.82 -14.20
C LEU A 531 3.46 -31.13 -15.61
N ARG A 532 2.59 -31.50 -16.55
CA ARG A 532 2.95 -31.74 -17.94
C ARG A 532 3.06 -30.45 -18.76
N THR A 533 2.26 -29.44 -18.47
CA THR A 533 2.14 -28.22 -19.31
C THR A 533 2.86 -27.00 -18.74
N CYS A 534 3.04 -26.90 -17.43
CA CYS A 534 3.63 -25.74 -16.78
C CYS A 534 5.16 -25.75 -16.88
N SER A 535 5.73 -24.57 -17.16
CA SER A 535 7.17 -24.36 -17.24
C SER A 535 7.75 -23.66 -16.00
N ARG A 536 6.90 -23.18 -15.08
CA ARG A 536 7.34 -22.45 -13.88
C ARG A 536 7.74 -23.40 -12.77
N SER A 537 8.98 -23.28 -12.30
CA SER A 537 9.51 -24.13 -11.24
C SER A 537 8.66 -24.08 -9.97
N GLU A 538 8.16 -22.92 -9.56
CA GLU A 538 7.42 -22.75 -8.30
C GLU A 538 6.13 -23.57 -8.29
N VAL A 539 5.40 -23.58 -9.40
CA VAL A 539 4.17 -24.38 -9.59
C VAL A 539 4.53 -25.87 -9.62
N CYS A 540 5.55 -26.25 -10.38
CA CYS A 540 5.99 -27.65 -10.51
C CYS A 540 6.50 -28.21 -9.17
N ILE A 541 7.20 -27.41 -8.37
CA ILE A 541 7.66 -27.78 -7.02
C ILE A 541 6.45 -28.14 -6.16
N GLN A 542 5.42 -27.29 -6.11
CA GLN A 542 4.22 -27.58 -5.32
C GLN A 542 3.51 -28.84 -5.83
N GLY A 543 3.33 -28.99 -7.15
CA GLY A 543 2.70 -30.18 -7.71
C GLY A 543 3.48 -31.47 -7.39
N MET A 544 4.82 -31.43 -7.39
CA MET A 544 5.65 -32.57 -6.97
C MET A 544 5.53 -32.87 -5.48
N TYR A 545 5.37 -31.86 -4.62
CA TYR A 545 5.07 -32.10 -3.21
C TYR A 545 3.70 -32.76 -3.02
N VAL A 546 2.68 -32.38 -3.80
CA VAL A 546 1.39 -33.09 -3.78
C VAL A 546 1.57 -34.56 -4.15
N LEU A 547 2.25 -34.86 -5.26
CA LEU A 547 2.51 -36.24 -5.68
C LEU A 547 3.34 -37.01 -4.65
N SER A 548 4.32 -36.36 -4.03
CA SER A 548 5.13 -36.95 -2.96
C SER A 548 4.26 -37.34 -1.75
N ASN A 549 3.36 -36.46 -1.31
CA ASN A 549 2.44 -36.73 -0.21
C ASN A 549 1.47 -37.88 -0.56
N ILE A 550 0.93 -37.91 -1.78
CA ILE A 550 0.08 -39.02 -2.25
C ILE A 550 0.88 -40.34 -2.27
N ALA A 551 2.13 -40.29 -2.76
CA ALA A 551 3.03 -41.44 -2.82
C ALA A 551 3.40 -41.98 -1.42
N SER A 552 3.17 -41.23 -0.35
CA SER A 552 3.34 -41.74 1.02
C SER A 552 2.22 -42.69 1.46
N GLY A 553 1.11 -42.75 0.71
CA GLY A 553 -0.07 -43.57 1.02
C GLY A 553 0.08 -45.07 0.74
N ASN A 554 -1.03 -45.77 0.51
CA ASN A 554 -1.03 -47.20 0.21
C ASN A 554 -0.60 -47.50 -1.25
N GLU A 555 -0.62 -48.78 -1.61
CA GLU A 555 -0.21 -49.24 -2.94
C GLU A 555 -1.03 -48.64 -4.09
N PHE A 556 -2.34 -48.50 -3.91
CA PHE A 556 -3.23 -47.87 -4.89
C PHE A 556 -2.82 -46.41 -5.17
N HIS A 557 -2.49 -45.66 -4.12
CA HIS A 557 -2.00 -44.28 -4.27
C HIS A 557 -0.67 -44.22 -5.00
N LYS A 558 0.27 -45.12 -4.68
CA LYS A 558 1.59 -45.20 -5.33
C LYS A 558 1.49 -45.55 -6.81
N GLU A 559 0.69 -46.55 -7.19
CA GLU A 559 0.47 -46.89 -8.60
C GLU A 559 -0.23 -45.74 -9.35
N THR A 560 -1.15 -45.03 -8.70
CA THR A 560 -1.77 -43.84 -9.33
C THR A 560 -0.74 -42.74 -9.59
N VAL A 561 0.19 -42.49 -8.65
CA VAL A 561 1.30 -41.56 -8.89
C VAL A 561 2.18 -42.04 -10.05
N MET A 562 2.49 -43.35 -10.12
CA MET A 562 3.23 -43.92 -11.27
C MET A 562 2.51 -43.67 -12.60
N HIS A 563 1.18 -43.80 -12.65
CA HIS A 563 0.39 -43.47 -13.85
C HIS A 563 0.44 -41.98 -14.21
N GLN A 564 0.54 -41.08 -13.23
CA GLN A 564 0.72 -39.65 -13.52
C GLN A 564 2.11 -39.34 -14.06
N LEU A 565 3.16 -39.97 -13.52
CA LEU A 565 4.54 -39.81 -14.00
C LEU A 565 4.76 -40.39 -15.41
N PHE A 566 4.06 -41.49 -15.72
CA PHE A 566 4.18 -42.25 -16.97
C PHE A 566 2.78 -42.57 -17.54
N PRO A 567 2.09 -41.59 -18.14
CA PRO A 567 0.76 -41.81 -18.70
C PRO A 567 0.83 -42.76 -19.91
N PRO A 568 -0.12 -43.72 -20.06
CA PRO A 568 -0.07 -44.75 -21.10
C PRO A 568 -0.10 -44.24 -22.57
N GLN A 569 -0.44 -42.97 -22.78
CA GLN A 569 -0.65 -42.35 -24.10
C GLN A 569 0.42 -41.32 -24.48
N ALA A 570 1.51 -41.21 -23.72
CA ALA A 570 2.65 -40.39 -24.15
C ALA A 570 3.32 -41.10 -25.34
N GLY A 571 3.34 -40.44 -26.52
CA GLY A 571 4.05 -40.97 -27.68
C GLY A 571 5.53 -41.25 -27.35
N GLU A 572 6.13 -42.23 -28.02
CA GLU A 572 7.49 -42.73 -27.73
C GLU A 572 8.57 -41.63 -27.69
N ASP A 573 8.33 -40.50 -28.37
CA ASP A 573 9.25 -39.35 -28.44
C ASP A 573 9.05 -38.26 -27.35
N THR A 574 8.04 -38.38 -26.47
CA THR A 574 7.78 -37.35 -25.45
C THR A 574 8.57 -37.63 -24.17
N GLN A 575 9.64 -36.86 -23.94
CA GLN A 575 10.39 -36.90 -22.68
C GLN A 575 9.46 -36.63 -21.48
N SER A 576 9.38 -37.59 -20.54
CA SER A 576 8.60 -37.45 -19.30
C SER A 576 8.97 -36.17 -18.54
N PHE A 577 7.98 -35.45 -18.02
CA PHE A 577 8.21 -34.26 -17.19
C PHE A 577 9.08 -34.59 -15.97
N MET A 578 9.03 -35.84 -15.48
CA MET A 578 9.87 -36.30 -14.39
C MET A 578 11.35 -36.21 -14.74
N MET A 579 11.72 -36.63 -15.96
CA MET A 579 13.09 -36.51 -16.44
C MET A 579 13.49 -35.03 -16.59
N LYS A 580 12.61 -34.19 -17.14
CA LYS A 580 12.83 -32.74 -17.26
C LYS A 580 13.09 -32.09 -15.90
N PHE A 581 12.33 -32.47 -14.88
CA PHE A 581 12.48 -31.91 -13.53
C PHE A 581 13.79 -32.34 -12.86
N LEU A 582 14.20 -33.60 -13.02
CA LEU A 582 15.51 -34.08 -12.55
C LEU A 582 16.70 -33.42 -13.26
N GLN A 583 16.49 -32.95 -14.49
CA GLN A 583 17.48 -32.21 -15.29
C GLN A 583 17.37 -30.68 -15.13
N SER A 584 16.44 -30.18 -14.32
CA SER A 584 16.24 -28.75 -14.11
C SER A 584 17.47 -28.11 -13.47
N ASN A 585 17.73 -26.84 -13.78
CA ASN A 585 18.72 -26.04 -13.07
C ASN A 585 18.27 -25.67 -11.63
N ASP A 586 16.96 -25.77 -11.35
CA ASP A 586 16.38 -25.49 -10.04
C ASP A 586 16.58 -26.67 -9.06
N GLY A 587 17.40 -26.46 -8.02
CA GLY A 587 17.69 -27.47 -7.01
C GLY A 587 16.49 -27.89 -6.16
N GLN A 588 15.52 -27.01 -5.92
CA GLN A 588 14.31 -27.35 -5.18
C GLN A 588 13.39 -28.23 -6.01
N LEU A 589 13.26 -27.95 -7.32
CA LEU A 589 12.48 -28.80 -8.22
C LEU A 589 13.07 -30.21 -8.32
N ARG A 590 14.41 -30.32 -8.46
CA ARG A 590 15.10 -31.62 -8.41
C ARG A 590 14.83 -32.33 -7.08
N THR A 591 14.94 -31.62 -5.96
CA THR A 591 14.69 -32.16 -4.61
C THR A 591 13.27 -32.72 -4.47
N ALA A 592 12.25 -31.97 -4.89
CA ALA A 592 10.85 -32.39 -4.84
C ALA A 592 10.60 -33.64 -5.69
N ALA A 593 11.20 -33.70 -6.89
CA ALA A 593 11.12 -34.86 -7.77
C ALA A 593 11.77 -36.10 -7.13
N ILE A 594 12.98 -35.98 -6.59
CA ILE A 594 13.66 -37.11 -5.92
C ILE A 594 12.89 -37.58 -4.69
N TRP A 595 12.28 -36.67 -3.93
CA TRP A 595 11.46 -37.04 -2.78
C TRP A 595 10.24 -37.88 -3.19
N CYS A 596 9.56 -37.52 -4.27
CA CYS A 596 8.49 -38.35 -4.79
C CYS A 596 8.99 -39.77 -5.13
N ILE A 597 10.19 -39.92 -5.69
CA ILE A 597 10.80 -41.23 -5.98
C ILE A 597 11.04 -42.01 -4.68
N ILE A 598 11.63 -41.39 -3.66
CA ILE A 598 11.88 -42.04 -2.35
C ILE A 598 10.61 -42.68 -1.79
N ASN A 599 9.48 -41.98 -1.87
CA ASN A 599 8.20 -42.49 -1.36
C ASN A 599 7.65 -43.66 -2.21
N LEU A 600 7.97 -43.69 -3.50
CA LEU A 600 7.61 -44.78 -4.41
C LEU A 600 8.51 -46.02 -4.24
N THR A 601 9.79 -45.83 -3.91
CA THR A 601 10.81 -46.89 -3.90
C THR A 601 11.16 -47.43 -2.52
N TYR A 602 10.43 -47.03 -1.46
CA TYR A 602 10.67 -47.52 -0.11
C TYR A 602 10.59 -49.07 -0.04
N PRO A 603 11.65 -49.78 0.38
CA PRO A 603 11.77 -51.23 0.18
C PRO A 603 10.69 -52.08 0.85
N ASP A 604 10.21 -51.67 2.02
CA ASP A 604 9.23 -52.45 2.80
C ASP A 604 7.80 -52.34 2.24
N ASN A 605 7.57 -51.47 1.26
CA ASN A 605 6.26 -51.30 0.66
C ASN A 605 6.00 -52.37 -0.41
N PRO A 606 4.78 -52.97 -0.45
CA PRO A 606 4.35 -53.81 -1.57
C PRO A 606 4.61 -53.14 -2.92
N GLY A 607 4.90 -53.93 -3.95
CA GLY A 607 5.10 -53.43 -5.32
C GLY A 607 6.35 -52.56 -5.57
N ALA A 608 7.18 -52.27 -4.55
CA ALA A 608 8.35 -51.41 -4.70
C ALA A 608 9.33 -51.90 -5.79
N SER A 609 9.60 -53.20 -5.84
CA SER A 609 10.43 -53.81 -6.90
C SER A 609 9.87 -53.56 -8.30
N SER A 610 8.55 -53.71 -8.50
CA SER A 610 7.90 -53.45 -9.80
C SER A 610 8.02 -51.99 -10.21
N ARG A 611 7.82 -51.05 -9.27
CA ARG A 611 8.00 -49.62 -9.54
C ARG A 611 9.44 -49.26 -9.87
N VAL A 612 10.43 -49.83 -9.17
CA VAL A 612 11.85 -49.63 -9.49
C VAL A 612 12.18 -50.13 -10.90
N VAL A 613 11.62 -51.27 -11.33
CA VAL A 613 11.77 -51.76 -12.71
C VAL A 613 11.21 -50.75 -13.72
N LYS A 614 9.98 -50.25 -13.49
CA LYS A 614 9.37 -49.22 -14.34
C LYS A 614 10.23 -47.94 -14.40
N LEU A 615 10.69 -47.41 -13.25
CA LEU A 615 11.56 -46.24 -13.17
C LEU A 615 12.91 -46.46 -13.87
N ARG A 616 13.47 -47.67 -13.80
CA ARG A 616 14.71 -48.04 -14.50
C ARG A 616 14.48 -48.09 -16.00
N SER A 617 13.39 -48.69 -16.46
CA SER A 617 13.04 -48.76 -17.89
C SER A 617 12.82 -47.37 -18.50
N ALA A 618 12.31 -46.42 -17.71
CA ALA A 618 12.13 -45.02 -18.11
C ALA A 618 13.42 -44.16 -17.99
N GLY A 619 14.57 -44.76 -17.67
CA GLY A 619 15.85 -44.06 -17.54
C GLY A 619 16.02 -43.21 -16.28
N ILE A 620 15.00 -43.10 -15.42
CA ILE A 620 15.02 -42.25 -14.22
C ILE A 620 16.13 -42.66 -13.25
N ILE A 621 16.31 -43.97 -13.01
CA ILE A 621 17.36 -44.46 -12.12
C ILE A 621 18.76 -44.12 -12.66
N SER A 622 18.95 -44.11 -13.99
CA SER A 622 20.21 -43.69 -14.60
C SER A 622 20.46 -42.19 -14.39
N GLN A 623 19.43 -41.37 -14.57
CA GLN A 623 19.51 -39.95 -14.27
C GLN A 623 19.89 -39.71 -12.79
N ILE A 624 19.23 -40.38 -11.84
CA ILE A 624 19.55 -40.30 -10.40
C ILE A 624 21.01 -40.66 -10.12
N LYS A 625 21.57 -41.70 -10.76
CA LYS A 625 23.00 -42.05 -10.61
C LYS A 625 23.94 -40.94 -11.09
N SER A 626 23.59 -40.21 -12.14
CA SER A 626 24.38 -39.06 -12.60
C SER A 626 24.37 -37.89 -11.61
N MET A 627 23.38 -37.84 -10.73
CA MET A 627 23.16 -36.77 -9.75
C MET A 627 23.81 -37.03 -8.37
N VAL A 628 24.67 -38.05 -8.21
CA VAL A 628 25.34 -38.34 -6.92
C VAL A 628 26.17 -37.17 -6.38
N ASN A 629 26.61 -36.29 -7.28
CA ASN A 629 27.33 -35.05 -6.96
C ASN A 629 26.50 -33.79 -7.27
N ASP A 630 25.17 -33.86 -7.13
CA ASP A 630 24.29 -32.71 -7.34
C ASP A 630 24.76 -31.49 -6.53
N PRO A 631 24.77 -30.28 -7.11
CA PRO A 631 25.18 -29.07 -6.41
C PRO A 631 24.22 -28.66 -5.28
N CYS A 632 22.96 -29.08 -5.33
CA CYS A 632 22.00 -28.88 -4.24
C CYS A 632 22.19 -29.98 -3.20
N LEU A 633 22.53 -29.59 -1.96
CA LEU A 633 22.82 -30.53 -0.87
C LEU A 633 21.64 -31.43 -0.54
N ASP A 634 20.41 -30.90 -0.52
CA ASP A 634 19.20 -31.69 -0.25
C ASP A 634 18.94 -32.73 -1.33
N ALA A 635 19.08 -32.33 -2.61
CA ALA A 635 18.98 -33.25 -3.74
C ALA A 635 20.06 -34.34 -3.65
N LYS A 636 21.32 -33.95 -3.40
CA LYS A 636 22.46 -34.88 -3.25
C LYS A 636 22.24 -35.91 -2.16
N PHE A 637 21.75 -35.48 -0.99
CA PHE A 637 21.43 -36.39 0.12
C PHE A 637 20.34 -37.38 -0.28
N ARG A 638 19.25 -36.89 -0.87
CA ARG A 638 18.10 -37.72 -1.28
C ARG A 638 18.44 -38.68 -2.42
N VAL A 639 19.33 -38.31 -3.35
CA VAL A 639 19.84 -39.21 -4.39
C VAL A 639 20.45 -40.46 -3.77
N ARG A 640 21.27 -40.31 -2.73
CA ARG A 640 21.88 -41.45 -2.03
C ARG A 640 20.82 -42.37 -1.43
N THR A 641 19.81 -41.80 -0.79
CA THR A 641 18.68 -42.56 -0.25
C THR A 641 17.97 -43.39 -1.32
N VAL A 642 17.67 -42.82 -2.50
CA VAL A 642 17.04 -43.59 -3.60
C VAL A 642 17.94 -44.75 -4.05
N LEU A 643 19.25 -44.51 -4.18
CA LEU A 643 20.19 -45.53 -4.62
C LEU A 643 20.33 -46.67 -3.60
N GLU A 644 20.37 -46.34 -2.31
CA GLU A 644 20.38 -47.32 -1.21
C GLU A 644 19.09 -48.17 -1.23
N GLN A 645 17.92 -47.54 -1.36
CA GLN A 645 16.65 -48.27 -1.47
C GLN A 645 16.62 -49.21 -2.68
N CYS A 646 17.14 -48.77 -3.83
CA CYS A 646 17.22 -49.59 -5.03
C CYS A 646 18.17 -50.80 -4.89
N GLN A 647 19.18 -50.74 -4.02
CA GLN A 647 20.10 -51.85 -3.75
C GLN A 647 19.49 -52.90 -2.82
N LEU A 648 18.58 -52.49 -1.92
CA LEU A 648 17.90 -53.38 -0.98
C LEU A 648 16.78 -54.19 -1.65
N LEU A 649 16.32 -53.78 -2.83
CA LEU A 649 15.29 -54.46 -3.59
C LEU A 649 15.89 -55.53 -4.51
N PRO A 650 15.30 -56.74 -4.60
CA PRO A 650 15.81 -57.79 -5.46
C PRO A 650 15.88 -57.31 -6.91
N ALA A 651 16.97 -57.65 -7.59
CA ALA A 651 17.09 -57.44 -9.02
C ALA A 651 16.05 -58.34 -9.72
N ALA A 652 14.95 -57.72 -10.17
CA ALA A 652 13.98 -58.36 -11.05
C ALA A 652 14.55 -58.49 -12.47
#